data_AF-A0A951W3W2-F1
#
_entry.id   AF-A0A951W3W2-F1
#
_cell.length_a   1.000
_cell.length_b   1.000
_cell.length_c   1.000
_cell.angle_alpha   90.00
_cell.angle_beta   90.00
_cell.angle_gamma   90.00
#
_symmetry.space_group_name_H-M   'P 1'
#
loop_
_entity.id
_entity.type
_entity.pdbx_description
1 polymer ?
#
loop_
_entity_poly.entity_id
_entity_poly.type
_entity_poly.pdbx_seq_one_letter_code
_entity_poly.pdbx_strand_id
1 'polypeptide(L)'
;MTKVGEIEDGDTEYAPMCEYYPICPGNYWAHTPGGYGIGREFQLYEGVTGWALGPGGYLVYRQGYLSVYVGWEATHPPMEIRVCPELVPLGEPIQETLVAGLVVYRDSLGGLLERFKTTSPPLTPESFNAVSPEQEDCLGFVEPESNRLVYALVRNLGPVLAYLTPPLVPLMTSVDWAPDTYVFLESAQIAGNRSCPGGAEGEGEGEPIVNVIVPDVVGQLRDAARTAIAGARLTVGAVTEVFHATVPEGVVISQFPPAGVEVAEGTAVSVVVSLGVHMVTVPDVVGQAQGPAADAIRGAELAVGGVTGQAHATIPAGVVISQEPGAGARVAPGTAVALVVSLGLQPVNVPDVVGLELAVASATLSSGSLSTGLVSELHHASAPAGRVISQNPAAGARVMPGTGVALVVSKGPQPVVVPNVVGRGRATAAGVIGDAALTVGEVSERYHETVAVGLVISQNPAAGTMVPPGTAVSFAASIGPPPVTVPDVAGQSESAASGMIVGAGLTVGSVTGQSHATVPAGRVISQYPAAGASAVSGSLVALVVSTGPQLVTVPNVAGRPQAEAQNTVTGAGLSMGTVTGQCSDTAAYGVVIGQTPAAGTEVAAGTAVNLAVSTGVSCETVWLGEIEGNLSPPPGVAQTYTVIGAGSSAGHPVEYQFSFNDGTAASPWSASPSVSHIFATSGLFKLTARVRCASHPLLTATGVWEIRALSAGKEGCGCGCTKSDFSPDGLKNRLGDLFLAGLALGLLAAGRVRRP
;
A
#
# COMPACT_ATOMS: atom_id res chain seq x y z
N MET A 1 -10.83 -34.93 9.46
CA MET A 1 -9.65 -35.80 9.64
C MET A 1 -9.26 -36.34 8.27
N THR A 2 -7.99 -36.74 8.13
CA THR A 2 -7.45 -37.56 7.03
C THR A 2 -7.30 -36.87 5.65
N LYS A 3 -6.05 -36.86 5.21
CA LYS A 3 -5.52 -36.46 3.89
C LYS A 3 -5.30 -37.74 3.06
N VAL A 4 -4.79 -37.60 1.82
CA VAL A 4 -4.30 -38.65 0.89
C VAL A 4 -5.40 -39.21 -0.01
N GLY A 5 -5.25 -39.24 -1.34
CA GLY A 5 -4.13 -38.75 -2.16
C GLY A 5 -4.44 -38.73 -3.65
N GLU A 6 -3.56 -38.10 -4.44
CA GLU A 6 -3.62 -38.01 -5.91
C GLU A 6 -3.21 -39.34 -6.57
N ILE A 7 -3.87 -39.70 -7.68
CA ILE A 7 -3.29 -40.43 -8.83
C ILE A 7 -3.86 -39.80 -10.11
N GLU A 8 -3.03 -39.74 -11.15
CA GLU A 8 -3.18 -38.96 -12.38
C GLU A 8 -4.03 -39.62 -13.49
N ASP A 9 -4.30 -38.80 -14.51
CA ASP A 9 -4.67 -39.04 -15.93
C ASP A 9 -4.63 -40.46 -16.53
N GLY A 10 -5.47 -40.66 -17.57
CA GLY A 10 -5.16 -41.64 -18.63
C GLY A 10 -6.34 -42.23 -19.42
N ASP A 11 -6.93 -41.43 -20.31
CA ASP A 11 -7.51 -41.74 -21.64
C ASP A 11 -7.99 -43.16 -22.08
N THR A 12 -8.89 -43.12 -23.09
CA THR A 12 -9.38 -44.21 -23.99
C THR A 12 -10.29 -45.29 -23.36
N GLU A 13 -11.23 -45.94 -24.07
CA GLU A 13 -12.05 -45.65 -25.27
C GLU A 13 -13.19 -46.71 -25.30
N TYR A 14 -14.12 -46.65 -26.26
CA TYR A 14 -15.17 -47.63 -26.59
C TYR A 14 -16.48 -47.66 -25.79
N ALA A 15 -17.55 -47.29 -26.49
CA ALA A 15 -18.95 -47.67 -26.24
C ALA A 15 -19.25 -49.04 -26.92
N PRO A 16 -20.52 -49.47 -27.10
CA PRO A 16 -21.74 -49.31 -26.30
C PRO A 16 -22.32 -50.69 -25.88
N MET A 17 -23.34 -50.74 -25.00
CA MET A 17 -24.30 -51.86 -25.01
C MET A 17 -25.73 -51.41 -24.66
N CYS A 18 -26.69 -52.04 -25.32
CA CYS A 18 -28.12 -51.78 -25.23
C CYS A 18 -28.81 -52.71 -24.21
N GLU A 19 -30.10 -52.44 -23.97
CA GLU A 19 -31.13 -53.35 -23.42
C GLU A 19 -30.94 -53.88 -21.98
N TYR A 20 -31.82 -53.48 -21.05
CA TYR A 20 -33.03 -54.28 -20.76
C TYR A 20 -33.98 -53.57 -19.77
N TYR A 21 -35.27 -53.47 -20.14
CA TYR A 21 -36.35 -53.26 -19.17
C TYR A 21 -36.91 -54.62 -18.73
N PRO A 22 -37.17 -54.80 -17.43
CA PRO A 22 -38.30 -55.61 -16.99
C PRO A 22 -39.24 -54.82 -16.07
N ILE A 23 -40.46 -54.58 -16.54
CA ILE A 23 -41.56 -54.07 -15.72
C ILE A 23 -42.18 -55.26 -14.98
N CYS A 24 -42.27 -55.20 -13.64
CA CYS A 24 -43.36 -55.79 -12.85
C CYS A 24 -43.31 -55.34 -11.37
N PRO A 25 -44.42 -55.46 -10.61
CA PRO A 25 -44.84 -54.38 -9.70
C PRO A 25 -44.49 -54.60 -8.23
N GLY A 26 -44.35 -53.50 -7.49
CA GLY A 26 -44.23 -53.51 -6.03
C GLY A 26 -44.71 -52.21 -5.40
N ASN A 27 -45.84 -52.25 -4.69
CA ASN A 27 -46.26 -51.15 -3.82
C ASN A 27 -45.25 -50.99 -2.67
N TYR A 28 -44.51 -49.88 -2.66
CA TYR A 28 -43.77 -49.45 -1.47
C TYR A 28 -44.21 -48.05 -1.07
N TRP A 29 -44.98 -47.99 0.03
CA TRP A 29 -45.29 -46.75 0.72
C TRP A 29 -44.09 -46.40 1.61
N ALA A 30 -43.28 -45.42 1.17
CA ALA A 30 -42.19 -44.90 1.99
C ALA A 30 -42.74 -43.87 3.00
N HIS A 31 -42.88 -44.29 4.26
CA HIS A 31 -43.04 -43.37 5.38
C HIS A 31 -41.67 -43.04 6.02
N THR A 32 -41.60 -41.90 6.71
CA THR A 32 -40.48 -41.37 7.52
C THR A 32 -39.33 -40.69 6.75
N PRO A 33 -38.51 -39.83 7.40
CA PRO A 33 -38.96 -38.69 8.23
C PRO A 33 -38.14 -37.40 7.96
N GLY A 34 -38.66 -36.26 8.43
CA GLY A 34 -37.93 -34.99 8.41
C GLY A 34 -38.28 -34.09 7.23
N GLY A 35 -38.30 -32.77 7.46
CA GLY A 35 -38.80 -31.80 6.51
C GLY A 35 -37.87 -31.62 5.31
N TYR A 36 -38.45 -31.60 4.10
CA TYR A 36 -37.79 -31.18 2.87
C TYR A 36 -38.60 -30.07 2.21
N GLY A 37 -37.88 -29.08 1.65
CA GLY A 37 -38.45 -27.88 1.06
C GLY A 37 -39.13 -28.12 -0.28
N ILE A 38 -40.02 -27.18 -0.62
CA ILE A 38 -40.76 -27.08 -1.88
C ILE A 38 -39.76 -27.05 -3.06
N GLY A 39 -40.09 -27.71 -4.18
CA GLY A 39 -39.42 -27.48 -5.46
C GLY A 39 -38.29 -28.45 -5.84
N ARG A 40 -38.22 -29.67 -5.26
CA ARG A 40 -37.39 -30.74 -5.83
C ARG A 40 -38.13 -31.52 -6.91
N GLU A 41 -37.46 -31.71 -8.03
CA GLU A 41 -37.82 -32.66 -9.09
C GLU A 41 -37.51 -34.09 -8.64
N PHE A 42 -38.38 -35.03 -8.99
CA PHE A 42 -38.14 -36.45 -8.82
C PHE A 42 -38.60 -37.21 -10.08
N GLN A 43 -37.83 -38.20 -10.49
CA GLN A 43 -38.28 -39.15 -11.51
C GLN A 43 -39.13 -40.22 -10.84
N LEU A 44 -40.31 -40.48 -11.41
CA LEU A 44 -41.15 -41.62 -11.04
C LEU A 44 -40.66 -42.86 -11.79
N TYR A 45 -40.52 -42.73 -13.11
CA TYR A 45 -39.92 -43.70 -14.03
C TYR A 45 -39.30 -42.94 -15.22
N GLU A 46 -38.55 -43.64 -16.06
CA GLU A 46 -37.84 -43.04 -17.19
C GLU A 46 -38.81 -42.33 -18.16
N GLY A 47 -38.52 -41.07 -18.48
CA GLY A 47 -39.37 -40.20 -19.31
C GLY A 47 -40.58 -39.57 -18.60
N VAL A 48 -40.72 -39.70 -17.27
CA VAL A 48 -41.76 -39.01 -16.48
C VAL A 48 -41.16 -38.31 -15.26
N THR A 49 -41.08 -36.99 -15.33
CA THR A 49 -40.65 -36.12 -14.23
C THR A 49 -41.85 -35.55 -13.47
N GLY A 50 -41.70 -35.47 -12.15
CA GLY A 50 -42.71 -34.94 -11.23
C GLY A 50 -42.13 -33.90 -10.28
N TRP A 51 -42.96 -32.97 -9.86
CA TRP A 51 -42.61 -31.93 -8.88
C TRP A 51 -43.57 -31.96 -7.69
N ALA A 52 -43.00 -31.94 -6.48
CA ALA A 52 -43.75 -31.95 -5.24
C ALA A 52 -44.13 -30.52 -4.84
N LEU A 53 -45.44 -30.26 -4.71
CA LEU A 53 -45.97 -28.95 -4.33
C LEU A 53 -46.22 -28.82 -2.81
N GLY A 54 -46.13 -29.92 -2.08
CA GLY A 54 -46.43 -30.01 -0.64
C GLY A 54 -47.21 -31.29 -0.31
N PRO A 55 -47.70 -31.44 0.93
CA PRO A 55 -48.49 -32.61 1.32
C PRO A 55 -49.82 -32.65 0.54
N GLY A 56 -49.97 -33.65 -0.34
CA GLY A 56 -51.22 -33.93 -1.07
C GLY A 56 -51.32 -33.43 -2.52
N GLY A 57 -50.28 -32.77 -3.06
CA GLY A 57 -50.29 -32.25 -4.43
C GLY A 57 -49.00 -32.51 -5.21
N TYR A 58 -49.13 -33.02 -6.44
CA TYR A 58 -48.01 -33.26 -7.35
C TYR A 58 -48.38 -32.95 -8.81
N LEU A 59 -47.40 -32.46 -9.56
CA LEU A 59 -47.47 -32.24 -11.01
C LEU A 59 -46.82 -33.42 -11.73
N VAL A 60 -47.40 -33.86 -12.84
CA VAL A 60 -46.81 -34.88 -13.73
C VAL A 60 -46.78 -34.36 -15.15
N TYR A 61 -45.62 -34.45 -15.79
CA TYR A 61 -45.46 -34.15 -17.22
C TYR A 61 -45.22 -35.44 -18.00
N ARG A 62 -46.04 -35.71 -19.02
CA ARG A 62 -45.92 -36.92 -19.86
C ARG A 62 -46.37 -36.64 -21.29
N GLN A 63 -45.52 -36.99 -22.26
CA GLN A 63 -45.84 -36.97 -23.69
C GLN A 63 -46.47 -35.65 -24.20
N GLY A 64 -46.00 -34.50 -23.72
CA GLY A 64 -46.48 -33.17 -24.13
C GLY A 64 -47.69 -32.63 -23.36
N TYR A 65 -48.21 -33.37 -22.38
CA TYR A 65 -49.33 -32.94 -21.54
C TYR A 65 -48.87 -32.70 -20.09
N LEU A 66 -49.34 -31.59 -19.50
CA LEU A 66 -49.18 -31.27 -18.09
C LEU A 66 -50.45 -31.69 -17.33
N SER A 67 -50.34 -32.64 -16.40
CA SER A 67 -51.45 -33.09 -15.55
C SER A 67 -51.26 -32.59 -14.12
N VAL A 68 -52.29 -31.95 -13.58
CA VAL A 68 -52.31 -31.41 -12.21
C VAL A 68 -53.15 -32.33 -11.32
N TYR A 69 -52.54 -32.94 -10.30
CA TYR A 69 -53.26 -33.74 -9.31
C TYR A 69 -53.34 -33.01 -7.98
N VAL A 70 -54.56 -32.68 -7.56
CA VAL A 70 -54.87 -32.04 -6.28
C VAL A 70 -55.77 -32.99 -5.48
N GLY A 71 -55.23 -33.63 -4.45
CA GLY A 71 -55.99 -34.51 -3.57
C GLY A 71 -56.35 -33.81 -2.26
N TRP A 72 -57.65 -33.68 -1.96
CA TRP A 72 -58.13 -33.35 -0.62
C TRP A 72 -59.07 -34.45 -0.14
N GLU A 73 -58.55 -35.30 0.75
CA GLU A 73 -59.19 -36.47 1.37
C GLU A 73 -59.68 -37.59 0.43
N ALA A 74 -59.78 -38.80 0.99
CA ALA A 74 -59.53 -40.05 0.25
C ALA A 74 -60.77 -40.72 -0.39
N THR A 75 -61.73 -39.96 -0.95
CA THR A 75 -63.03 -40.54 -1.40
C THR A 75 -63.57 -40.12 -2.77
N HIS A 76 -62.84 -39.36 -3.60
CA HIS A 76 -63.31 -38.98 -4.95
C HIS A 76 -62.24 -39.22 -6.03
N PRO A 77 -62.61 -39.66 -7.25
CA PRO A 77 -61.67 -39.84 -8.36
C PRO A 77 -61.20 -38.48 -8.91
N PRO A 78 -59.96 -38.36 -9.41
CA PRO A 78 -59.40 -37.09 -9.87
C PRO A 78 -60.06 -36.60 -11.17
N MET A 79 -60.27 -35.28 -11.27
CA MET A 79 -60.67 -34.62 -12.51
C MET A 79 -59.44 -34.41 -13.41
N GLU A 80 -59.54 -34.86 -14.67
CA GLU A 80 -58.53 -34.64 -15.70
C GLU A 80 -58.90 -33.42 -16.55
N ILE A 81 -58.05 -32.38 -16.57
CA ILE A 81 -58.20 -31.23 -17.48
C ILE A 81 -57.18 -31.39 -18.60
N ARG A 82 -57.65 -31.59 -19.84
CA ARG A 82 -56.80 -31.60 -21.04
C ARG A 82 -56.92 -30.29 -21.81
N VAL A 83 -55.78 -29.78 -22.26
CA VAL A 83 -55.68 -28.66 -23.20
C VAL A 83 -54.92 -29.16 -24.42
N CYS A 84 -55.47 -28.97 -25.63
CA CYS A 84 -54.82 -29.35 -26.89
C CYS A 84 -54.17 -28.13 -27.55
N PRO A 85 -52.93 -28.23 -28.05
CA PRO A 85 -52.31 -27.22 -28.91
C PRO A 85 -52.37 -27.59 -30.40
N GLU A 86 -52.48 -26.59 -31.28
CA GLU A 86 -52.19 -26.72 -32.71
C GLU A 86 -51.10 -25.72 -33.13
N LEU A 87 -49.99 -26.27 -33.67
CA LEU A 87 -49.11 -25.75 -34.76
C LEU A 87 -48.46 -24.35 -34.56
N VAL A 88 -47.17 -24.06 -34.86
CA VAL A 88 -46.16 -24.65 -35.77
C VAL A 88 -44.71 -24.49 -35.17
N PRO A 89 -43.52 -24.68 -35.83
CA PRO A 89 -42.46 -25.53 -35.25
C PRO A 89 -41.06 -24.91 -34.95
N LEU A 90 -40.36 -25.61 -34.05
CA LEU A 90 -38.90 -25.86 -33.87
C LEU A 90 -37.82 -24.97 -34.53
N GLY A 91 -36.81 -24.56 -33.73
CA GLY A 91 -35.56 -23.96 -34.21
C GLY A 91 -34.47 -23.54 -33.17
N GLU A 92 -34.07 -24.44 -32.25
CA GLU A 92 -32.87 -24.35 -31.36
C GLU A 92 -32.69 -23.10 -30.43
N PRO A 93 -31.66 -23.05 -29.56
CA PRO A 93 -31.55 -23.85 -28.34
C PRO A 93 -31.58 -22.97 -27.06
N ILE A 94 -31.99 -23.53 -25.92
CA ILE A 94 -32.04 -22.80 -24.64
C ILE A 94 -31.07 -23.45 -23.64
N GLN A 95 -30.07 -22.67 -23.19
CA GLN A 95 -29.37 -22.92 -21.93
C GLN A 95 -29.75 -21.86 -20.89
N GLU A 96 -29.88 -22.35 -19.66
CA GLU A 96 -29.79 -21.63 -18.37
C GLU A 96 -30.54 -20.29 -18.20
N THR A 97 -31.64 -20.35 -17.46
CA THR A 97 -31.97 -19.30 -16.47
C THR A 97 -32.55 -19.97 -15.23
N LEU A 98 -31.94 -19.72 -14.07
CA LEU A 98 -32.36 -20.26 -12.78
C LEU A 98 -32.66 -19.10 -11.80
N VAL A 99 -33.66 -19.30 -10.93
CA VAL A 99 -33.79 -18.75 -9.55
C VAL A 99 -34.33 -17.32 -9.30
N ALA A 100 -35.11 -17.25 -8.21
CA ALA A 100 -35.62 -16.12 -7.41
C ALA A 100 -36.74 -15.25 -8.02
N GLY A 101 -37.84 -14.93 -7.33
CA GLY A 101 -38.37 -15.27 -5.98
C GLY A 101 -39.86 -14.84 -5.90
N LEU A 102 -40.59 -14.75 -4.78
CA LEU A 102 -40.30 -15.03 -3.37
C LEU A 102 -41.63 -15.16 -2.57
N VAL A 103 -41.54 -15.87 -1.45
CA VAL A 103 -42.38 -15.83 -0.22
C VAL A 103 -42.37 -14.42 0.40
N VAL A 104 -43.42 -13.81 0.98
CA VAL A 104 -44.86 -14.14 1.21
C VAL A 104 -45.56 -12.86 1.71
N TYR A 105 -46.90 -12.71 1.54
CA TYR A 105 -47.77 -12.34 2.68
C TYR A 105 -49.22 -12.79 2.48
N ARG A 106 -49.71 -13.55 3.46
CA ARG A 106 -51.10 -13.97 3.63
C ARG A 106 -51.58 -13.32 4.91
N ASP A 107 -52.51 -12.37 4.83
CA ASP A 107 -53.36 -11.99 5.95
C ASP A 107 -54.57 -11.17 5.46
N SER A 108 -55.69 -11.87 5.26
CA SER A 108 -57.07 -11.35 5.36
C SER A 108 -58.03 -12.39 4.76
N LEU A 109 -58.35 -13.44 5.51
CA LEU A 109 -59.62 -14.18 5.45
C LEU A 109 -59.64 -15.31 6.51
N GLY A 110 -60.35 -15.07 7.61
CA GLY A 110 -60.51 -16.04 8.70
C GLY A 110 -60.79 -15.39 10.05
N GLY A 111 -62.03 -14.94 10.28
CA GLY A 111 -62.36 -14.19 11.51
C GLY A 111 -63.83 -13.82 11.68
N LEU A 112 -64.76 -14.74 11.41
CA LEU A 112 -66.20 -14.49 11.58
C LEU A 112 -66.91 -15.66 12.30
N LEU A 113 -66.61 -15.84 13.60
CA LEU A 113 -67.63 -16.22 14.60
C LEU A 113 -67.13 -15.96 16.04
N GLU A 114 -68.05 -15.44 16.87
CA GLU A 114 -68.03 -15.30 18.33
C GLU A 114 -66.78 -14.71 19.06
N ARG A 115 -66.97 -13.52 19.63
CA ARG A 115 -67.21 -13.43 21.08
C ARG A 115 -67.94 -12.16 21.53
N PHE A 116 -69.01 -12.37 22.28
CA PHE A 116 -69.68 -11.35 23.10
C PHE A 116 -68.77 -10.86 24.24
N LYS A 117 -68.67 -9.54 24.42
CA LYS A 117 -68.86 -8.76 25.68
C LYS A 117 -68.03 -7.46 25.72
N THR A 118 -68.71 -6.34 26.05
CA THR A 118 -68.23 -5.14 26.79
C THR A 118 -66.96 -4.43 26.26
N THR A 119 -66.90 -3.11 26.03
CA THR A 119 -67.58 -1.99 26.74
C THR A 119 -67.52 -0.69 25.90
N SER A 120 -68.50 0.20 26.04
CA SER A 120 -68.53 1.60 25.50
C SER A 120 -68.05 2.63 26.55
N PRO A 121 -68.09 3.97 26.32
CA PRO A 121 -67.94 4.80 25.11
C PRO A 121 -66.57 5.56 25.23
N PRO A 122 -66.35 6.91 25.14
CA PRO A 122 -67.11 8.09 24.60
C PRO A 122 -67.23 8.07 23.06
N LEU A 123 -67.73 9.06 22.30
CA LEU A 123 -68.31 10.43 22.47
C LEU A 123 -67.39 11.69 22.58
N THR A 124 -67.33 12.47 21.49
CA THR A 124 -67.48 13.95 21.46
C THR A 124 -68.15 14.39 20.14
N PRO A 125 -69.10 15.36 20.15
CA PRO A 125 -69.75 15.91 18.95
C PRO A 125 -69.32 17.36 18.63
N GLU A 126 -69.60 17.83 17.40
CA GLU A 126 -69.89 19.22 16.95
C GLU A 126 -69.81 19.23 15.40
N SER A 127 -70.91 19.27 14.62
CA SER A 127 -71.86 20.35 14.34
C SER A 127 -71.33 21.51 13.47
N PHE A 128 -71.91 21.72 12.28
CA PHE A 128 -72.73 22.91 11.97
C PHE A 128 -73.53 22.75 10.65
N ASN A 129 -74.68 23.44 10.56
CA ASN A 129 -75.69 23.32 9.49
C ASN A 129 -75.67 24.49 8.47
N ALA A 130 -76.07 24.19 7.22
CA ALA A 130 -76.88 25.03 6.31
C ALA A 130 -77.27 24.16 5.09
N VAL A 131 -78.53 23.73 4.83
CA VAL A 131 -79.77 24.48 4.48
C VAL A 131 -79.61 25.20 3.12
N SER A 132 -79.83 24.54 1.95
CA SER A 132 -81.09 24.23 1.22
C SER A 132 -81.62 25.39 0.33
N PRO A 133 -82.63 25.24 -0.55
CA PRO A 133 -83.14 24.08 -1.33
C PRO A 133 -83.37 24.40 -2.84
N GLU A 134 -83.79 23.41 -3.65
CA GLU A 134 -84.82 23.46 -4.73
C GLU A 134 -84.83 22.09 -5.45
N GLN A 135 -85.89 21.28 -5.29
CA GLN A 135 -87.01 21.04 -6.25
C GLN A 135 -86.63 20.12 -7.45
N GLU A 136 -87.37 19.06 -7.83
CA GLU A 136 -88.78 18.68 -7.57
C GLU A 136 -89.02 17.18 -7.26
N ASP A 137 -90.23 16.92 -6.74
CA ASP A 137 -90.95 15.66 -6.48
C ASP A 137 -92.04 15.44 -7.58
N CYS A 138 -92.72 14.31 -7.84
CA CYS A 138 -92.91 13.02 -7.13
C CYS A 138 -93.60 11.96 -8.04
N LEU A 139 -93.80 10.72 -7.53
CA LEU A 139 -94.87 9.73 -7.88
C LEU A 139 -94.88 9.07 -9.29
N GLY A 140 -95.40 7.84 -9.51
CA GLY A 140 -95.94 6.81 -8.62
C GLY A 140 -96.68 5.65 -9.37
N PHE A 141 -97.23 4.66 -8.63
CA PHE A 141 -98.09 3.50 -9.04
C PHE A 141 -97.45 2.25 -9.71
N VAL A 142 -97.98 1.00 -9.58
CA VAL A 142 -98.33 0.11 -8.42
C VAL A 142 -98.88 -1.24 -8.94
N GLU A 143 -98.29 -2.38 -8.51
CA GLU A 143 -98.81 -3.78 -8.30
C GLU A 143 -99.87 -4.46 -9.23
N PRO A 144 -100.23 -5.77 -9.07
CA PRO A 144 -99.56 -6.94 -8.46
C PRO A 144 -99.57 -8.23 -9.35
N GLU A 145 -98.96 -9.31 -8.83
CA GLU A 145 -99.46 -10.71 -8.79
C GLU A 145 -98.42 -11.81 -9.12
N SER A 146 -98.29 -12.78 -8.21
CA SER A 146 -97.98 -14.22 -8.43
C SER A 146 -96.69 -14.61 -9.21
N ASN A 147 -95.87 -15.60 -8.80
CA ASN A 147 -96.19 -16.80 -8.02
C ASN A 147 -94.93 -17.52 -7.44
N ARG A 148 -95.17 -18.53 -6.59
CA ARG A 148 -94.17 -19.41 -5.95
C ARG A 148 -93.64 -20.56 -6.85
N LEU A 149 -92.35 -20.89 -6.69
CA LEU A 149 -91.73 -22.23 -6.52
C LEU A 149 -92.37 -23.50 -7.15
N VAL A 150 -91.59 -24.29 -7.92
CA VAL A 150 -91.05 -25.66 -7.59
C VAL A 150 -90.56 -26.43 -8.85
N TYR A 151 -89.40 -27.10 -8.71
CA TYR A 151 -88.66 -28.08 -9.54
C TYR A 151 -89.42 -29.09 -10.45
N ALA A 152 -88.83 -29.47 -11.63
CA ALA A 152 -88.00 -30.69 -11.81
C ALA A 152 -87.79 -31.20 -13.29
N LEU A 153 -86.50 -31.43 -13.65
CA LEU A 153 -85.91 -32.53 -14.46
C LEU A 153 -86.24 -32.84 -15.98
N VAL A 154 -85.14 -33.03 -16.75
CA VAL A 154 -84.91 -33.91 -17.95
C VAL A 154 -85.16 -33.42 -19.41
N ARG A 155 -84.01 -33.04 -20.02
CA ARG A 155 -83.45 -33.36 -21.38
C ARG A 155 -84.09 -32.95 -22.72
N ASN A 156 -83.12 -32.68 -23.61
CA ASN A 156 -83.06 -32.80 -25.08
C ASN A 156 -83.73 -31.72 -25.93
N LEU A 157 -82.89 -31.07 -26.75
CA LEU A 157 -83.05 -30.90 -28.20
C LEU A 157 -81.68 -30.55 -28.82
N GLY A 158 -81.27 -31.30 -29.85
CA GLY A 158 -80.22 -30.89 -30.80
C GLY A 158 -80.88 -30.26 -32.05
N PRO A 159 -80.24 -30.24 -33.24
CA PRO A 159 -78.97 -30.86 -33.60
C PRO A 159 -77.97 -29.95 -34.37
N VAL A 160 -76.69 -30.36 -34.43
CA VAL A 160 -75.81 -30.13 -35.60
C VAL A 160 -74.98 -31.40 -35.83
N LEU A 161 -75.15 -32.02 -37.00
CA LEU A 161 -74.16 -32.91 -37.63
C LEU A 161 -73.50 -32.13 -38.77
N ALA A 162 -72.36 -32.51 -39.36
CA ALA A 162 -71.19 -33.31 -38.97
C ALA A 162 -70.31 -33.37 -40.23
N TYR A 163 -69.01 -33.59 -40.11
CA TYR A 163 -68.19 -34.05 -41.25
C TYR A 163 -66.99 -34.84 -40.75
N LEU A 164 -66.69 -35.98 -41.39
CA LEU A 164 -65.33 -36.49 -41.71
C LEU A 164 -65.36 -37.83 -42.49
N THR A 165 -65.33 -37.74 -43.83
CA THR A 165 -64.58 -38.64 -44.74
C THR A 165 -65.13 -40.09 -45.00
N PRO A 166 -64.48 -40.97 -45.81
CA PRO A 166 -65.01 -41.48 -47.11
C PRO A 166 -65.08 -43.06 -47.11
N PRO A 167 -65.03 -43.87 -48.22
CA PRO A 167 -64.88 -43.62 -49.67
C PRO A 167 -65.74 -44.52 -50.62
N LEU A 168 -65.36 -44.52 -51.92
CA LEU A 168 -65.59 -45.51 -53.01
C LEU A 168 -66.71 -45.30 -54.05
N VAL A 169 -66.27 -45.48 -55.31
CA VAL A 169 -66.96 -45.56 -56.62
C VAL A 169 -66.96 -47.09 -56.98
N PRO A 170 -67.79 -47.68 -57.89
CA PRO A 170 -68.31 -47.06 -59.11
C PRO A 170 -69.67 -47.56 -59.70
N LEU A 171 -69.95 -47.08 -60.93
CA LEU A 171 -70.84 -47.60 -61.99
C LEU A 171 -72.32 -47.17 -62.05
N MET A 172 -72.65 -46.55 -63.20
CA MET A 172 -73.86 -46.76 -64.03
C MET A 172 -75.25 -46.43 -63.41
N THR A 173 -76.20 -45.78 -64.09
CA THR A 173 -76.33 -45.34 -65.50
C THR A 173 -77.05 -43.98 -65.60
N SER A 174 -76.94 -43.35 -66.77
CA SER A 174 -77.87 -42.36 -67.33
C SER A 174 -79.36 -42.68 -67.11
N VAL A 175 -80.21 -41.64 -67.16
CA VAL A 175 -81.28 -41.49 -68.18
C VAL A 175 -81.92 -40.10 -68.02
N ASP A 176 -82.00 -39.33 -69.12
CA ASP A 176 -82.82 -38.12 -69.23
C ASP A 176 -84.32 -38.48 -69.32
N TRP A 177 -85.20 -37.54 -68.97
CA TRP A 177 -86.43 -37.13 -69.72
C TRP A 177 -87.52 -36.55 -68.79
N ALA A 178 -88.03 -35.38 -69.17
CA ALA A 178 -89.46 -35.06 -69.05
C ALA A 178 -90.20 -35.76 -70.22
N PRO A 179 -91.50 -36.15 -70.14
CA PRO A 179 -92.58 -35.33 -69.57
C PRO A 179 -93.79 -36.09 -68.92
N ASP A 180 -94.91 -35.37 -68.72
CA ASP A 180 -96.34 -35.79 -68.78
C ASP A 180 -97.13 -36.46 -67.59
N THR A 181 -97.90 -35.60 -66.88
CA THR A 181 -99.38 -35.64 -66.58
C THR A 181 -100.16 -36.62 -65.65
N TYR A 182 -101.09 -36.01 -64.86
CA TYR A 182 -102.44 -36.48 -64.36
C TYR A 182 -102.53 -37.64 -63.30
N VAL A 183 -103.56 -37.83 -62.42
CA VAL A 183 -104.97 -37.35 -62.28
C VAL A 183 -105.54 -37.55 -60.82
N PHE A 184 -106.39 -36.62 -60.30
CA PHE A 184 -107.52 -36.70 -59.28
C PHE A 184 -107.43 -37.47 -57.91
N LEU A 185 -108.22 -37.16 -56.86
CA LEU A 185 -109.67 -37.44 -56.67
C LEU A 185 -110.43 -36.62 -55.59
N GLU A 186 -111.77 -36.63 -55.71
CA GLU A 186 -112.79 -35.94 -54.89
C GLU A 186 -113.27 -36.73 -53.64
N SER A 187 -114.15 -36.12 -52.83
CA SER A 187 -115.35 -36.81 -52.30
C SER A 187 -116.48 -35.82 -51.95
N ALA A 188 -117.74 -36.26 -52.05
CA ALA A 188 -118.97 -35.47 -51.89
C ALA A 188 -120.10 -36.30 -51.22
N GLN A 189 -121.33 -35.73 -51.12
CA GLN A 189 -122.67 -36.34 -50.85
C GLN A 189 -123.34 -36.08 -49.46
N ILE A 190 -124.68 -35.98 -49.27
CA ILE A 190 -125.87 -35.62 -50.11
C ILE A 190 -127.15 -35.39 -49.21
N ALA A 191 -128.13 -34.62 -49.73
CA ALA A 191 -129.61 -34.59 -49.45
C ALA A 191 -130.29 -34.06 -48.15
N GLY A 192 -131.17 -33.05 -48.36
CA GLY A 192 -132.61 -33.09 -48.03
C GLY A 192 -133.18 -31.99 -47.08
N ASN A 193 -134.39 -31.43 -47.23
CA ASN A 193 -135.37 -31.23 -48.34
C ASN A 193 -136.50 -30.25 -47.88
N ARG A 194 -137.32 -29.70 -48.81
CA ARG A 194 -138.59 -28.92 -48.65
C ARG A 194 -138.45 -27.39 -48.40
N SER A 195 -139.24 -26.48 -49.00
CA SER A 195 -140.27 -26.57 -50.07
C SER A 195 -140.57 -25.17 -50.67
N CYS A 196 -141.00 -25.11 -51.94
CA CYS A 196 -141.52 -23.92 -52.65
C CYS A 196 -143.07 -23.73 -52.39
N PRO A 197 -143.83 -22.73 -52.93
CA PRO A 197 -143.87 -22.30 -54.35
C PRO A 197 -144.15 -20.80 -54.65
N GLY A 198 -144.17 -20.44 -55.94
CA GLY A 198 -144.79 -19.22 -56.48
C GLY A 198 -143.84 -18.36 -57.33
N GLY A 199 -144.17 -18.14 -58.61
CA GLY A 199 -143.40 -17.29 -59.52
C GLY A 199 -144.18 -16.08 -60.03
N ALA A 200 -143.49 -15.15 -60.68
CA ALA A 200 -144.05 -14.12 -61.56
C ALA A 200 -142.96 -13.61 -62.52
N GLU A 201 -143.38 -13.09 -63.68
CA GLU A 201 -142.54 -12.58 -64.76
C GLU A 201 -142.08 -11.13 -64.50
N GLY A 202 -141.05 -10.66 -65.21
CA GLY A 202 -140.62 -9.26 -65.15
C GLY A 202 -139.36 -8.97 -65.98
N GLU A 203 -139.54 -8.36 -67.15
CA GLU A 203 -138.45 -7.84 -68.00
C GLU A 203 -137.88 -6.52 -67.44
N GLY A 204 -136.62 -6.21 -67.77
CA GLY A 204 -135.98 -4.93 -67.42
C GLY A 204 -134.58 -4.80 -68.02
N GLU A 205 -134.36 -3.80 -68.87
CA GLU A 205 -133.14 -3.64 -69.66
C GLU A 205 -132.06 -2.76 -68.99
N GLY A 206 -130.80 -3.19 -69.09
CA GLY A 206 -129.61 -2.40 -69.48
C GLY A 206 -129.14 -1.15 -68.71
N GLU A 207 -127.87 -1.17 -68.28
CA GLU A 207 -126.96 -0.01 -68.36
C GLU A 207 -125.56 -0.46 -68.86
N PRO A 208 -124.84 0.33 -69.67
CA PRO A 208 -123.53 -0.04 -70.21
C PRO A 208 -122.37 0.32 -69.28
N ILE A 209 -121.42 -0.60 -69.10
CA ILE A 209 -120.13 -0.29 -68.44
C ILE A 209 -119.24 0.55 -69.35
N VAL A 210 -118.76 1.69 -68.84
CA VAL A 210 -117.78 2.54 -69.54
C VAL A 210 -116.38 2.10 -69.14
N ASN A 211 -115.61 1.63 -70.11
CA ASN A 211 -114.19 1.33 -69.94
C ASN A 211 -113.34 2.59 -70.14
N VAL A 212 -112.31 2.74 -69.32
CA VAL A 212 -111.27 3.78 -69.43
C VAL A 212 -109.89 3.12 -69.42
N ILE A 213 -108.95 3.70 -70.17
CA ILE A 213 -107.58 3.18 -70.29
C ILE A 213 -106.76 3.66 -69.09
N VAL A 214 -106.08 2.74 -68.41
CA VAL A 214 -105.18 3.07 -67.29
C VAL A 214 -103.97 3.86 -67.81
N PRO A 215 -103.71 5.09 -67.30
CA PRO A 215 -102.58 5.89 -67.73
C PRO A 215 -101.25 5.32 -67.22
N ASP A 216 -100.16 5.60 -67.93
CA ASP A 216 -98.80 5.34 -67.41
C ASP A 216 -98.40 6.44 -66.43
N VAL A 217 -98.17 6.04 -65.18
CA VAL A 217 -97.70 6.89 -64.10
C VAL A 217 -96.37 6.43 -63.51
N VAL A 218 -95.76 5.36 -64.05
CA VAL A 218 -94.42 4.92 -63.64
C VAL A 218 -93.38 5.98 -64.02
N GLY A 219 -92.43 6.24 -63.14
CA GLY A 219 -91.44 7.30 -63.31
C GLY A 219 -91.96 8.72 -63.05
N GLN A 220 -93.25 8.90 -62.76
CA GLN A 220 -93.81 10.21 -62.36
C GLN A 220 -93.68 10.42 -60.84
N LEU A 221 -93.64 11.69 -60.41
CA LEU A 221 -93.82 12.05 -59.00
C LEU A 221 -95.25 11.69 -58.54
N ARG A 222 -95.40 11.28 -57.27
CA ARG A 222 -96.65 10.86 -56.63
C ARG A 222 -97.85 11.76 -56.93
N ASP A 223 -97.67 13.08 -56.87
CA ASP A 223 -98.75 14.04 -57.11
C ASP A 223 -99.13 14.16 -58.60
N ALA A 224 -98.16 14.02 -59.50
CA ALA A 224 -98.42 13.94 -60.94
C ALA A 224 -99.14 12.64 -61.30
N ALA A 225 -98.69 11.51 -60.74
CA ALA A 225 -99.34 10.21 -60.87
C ALA A 225 -100.80 10.23 -60.38
N ARG A 226 -101.04 10.80 -59.19
CA ARG A 226 -102.38 11.00 -58.64
C ARG A 226 -103.27 11.86 -59.55
N THR A 227 -102.71 12.92 -60.12
CA THR A 227 -103.41 13.82 -61.05
C THR A 227 -103.76 13.11 -62.36
N ALA A 228 -102.84 12.29 -62.89
CA ALA A 228 -103.06 11.51 -64.11
C ALA A 228 -104.14 10.41 -63.92
N ILE A 229 -104.10 9.66 -62.81
CA ILE A 229 -105.12 8.65 -62.47
C ILE A 229 -106.50 9.31 -62.34
N ALA A 230 -106.60 10.41 -61.58
CA ALA A 230 -107.87 11.14 -61.40
C ALA A 230 -108.38 11.75 -62.73
N GLY A 231 -107.48 12.26 -63.57
CA GLY A 231 -107.80 12.78 -64.90
C GLY A 231 -108.33 11.72 -65.87
N ALA A 232 -107.92 10.45 -65.69
CA ALA A 232 -108.44 9.29 -66.43
C ALA A 232 -109.78 8.75 -65.88
N ARG A 233 -110.41 9.43 -64.90
CA ARG A 233 -111.61 9.00 -64.17
C ARG A 233 -111.44 7.67 -63.41
N LEU A 234 -110.20 7.38 -63.03
CA LEU A 234 -109.85 6.25 -62.16
C LEU A 234 -109.65 6.75 -60.73
N THR A 235 -109.79 5.85 -59.76
CA THR A 235 -109.50 6.18 -58.36
C THR A 235 -108.06 5.81 -58.03
N VAL A 236 -107.41 6.56 -57.13
CA VAL A 236 -106.13 6.13 -56.57
C VAL A 236 -106.41 5.02 -55.57
N GLY A 237 -105.84 3.84 -55.84
CA GLY A 237 -105.91 2.67 -54.99
C GLY A 237 -104.91 2.71 -53.85
N ALA A 238 -104.38 1.54 -53.47
CA ALA A 238 -103.36 1.47 -52.43
C ALA A 238 -102.07 2.15 -52.93
N VAL A 239 -101.57 3.11 -52.15
CA VAL A 239 -100.20 3.62 -52.30
C VAL A 239 -99.33 2.87 -51.33
N THR A 240 -98.43 2.04 -51.84
CA THR A 240 -97.40 1.36 -51.04
C THR A 240 -96.06 2.06 -51.25
N GLU A 241 -95.26 2.16 -50.20
CA GLU A 241 -94.00 2.90 -50.22
C GLU A 241 -92.85 1.93 -49.90
N VAL A 242 -91.81 1.92 -50.73
CA VAL A 242 -90.64 1.02 -50.59
C VAL A 242 -89.35 1.75 -50.92
N PHE A 243 -88.23 1.39 -50.28
CA PHE A 243 -86.92 1.90 -50.68
C PHE A 243 -86.50 1.35 -52.05
N HIS A 244 -85.82 2.16 -52.86
CA HIS A 244 -85.32 1.77 -54.17
C HIS A 244 -83.91 2.30 -54.40
N ALA A 245 -82.99 1.41 -54.78
CA ALA A 245 -81.55 1.70 -54.85
C ALA A 245 -81.15 2.80 -55.83
N THR A 246 -82.00 3.14 -56.81
CA THR A 246 -81.70 4.08 -57.90
C THR A 246 -82.82 5.07 -58.26
N VAL A 247 -83.99 4.99 -57.62
CA VAL A 247 -85.16 5.84 -57.96
C VAL A 247 -85.35 6.87 -56.85
N PRO A 248 -85.34 8.19 -57.15
CA PRO A 248 -85.52 9.24 -56.14
C PRO A 248 -86.80 9.09 -55.33
N GLU A 249 -86.78 9.63 -54.11
CA GLU A 249 -87.95 9.68 -53.22
C GLU A 249 -89.15 10.35 -53.90
N GLY A 250 -90.35 9.81 -53.68
CA GLY A 250 -91.61 10.34 -54.21
C GLY A 250 -91.93 9.95 -55.65
N VAL A 251 -91.09 9.18 -56.34
CA VAL A 251 -91.33 8.70 -57.71
C VAL A 251 -92.00 7.32 -57.72
N VAL A 252 -92.99 7.11 -58.59
CA VAL A 252 -93.65 5.81 -58.77
C VAL A 252 -92.72 4.81 -59.44
N ILE A 253 -92.51 3.66 -58.80
CA ILE A 253 -91.69 2.53 -59.26
C ILE A 253 -92.53 1.55 -60.11
N SER A 254 -93.78 1.32 -59.73
CA SER A 254 -94.70 0.44 -60.46
C SER A 254 -96.16 0.77 -60.17
N GLN A 255 -97.06 0.27 -61.01
CA GLN A 255 -98.51 0.46 -60.88
C GLN A 255 -99.27 -0.83 -61.19
N PHE A 256 -100.48 -0.95 -60.65
CA PHE A 256 -101.43 -2.00 -61.01
C PHE A 256 -102.88 -1.45 -61.01
N PRO A 257 -103.69 -1.68 -62.05
CA PRO A 257 -103.38 -2.41 -63.29
C PRO A 257 -102.26 -1.73 -64.12
N PRO A 258 -101.57 -2.47 -65.02
CA PRO A 258 -100.52 -1.89 -65.83
C PRO A 258 -101.08 -0.89 -66.84
N ALA A 259 -100.24 0.05 -67.28
CA ALA A 259 -100.62 1.08 -68.23
C ALA A 259 -101.14 0.50 -69.55
N GLY A 260 -102.13 1.16 -70.15
CA GLY A 260 -102.73 0.74 -71.43
C GLY A 260 -103.84 -0.31 -71.32
N VAL A 261 -104.12 -0.86 -70.13
CA VAL A 261 -105.24 -1.79 -69.92
C VAL A 261 -106.56 -1.01 -69.81
N GLU A 262 -107.63 -1.52 -70.42
CA GLU A 262 -108.99 -1.04 -70.21
C GLU A 262 -109.60 -1.63 -68.93
N VAL A 263 -110.14 -0.77 -68.08
CA VAL A 263 -110.88 -1.15 -66.86
C VAL A 263 -112.12 -0.27 -66.69
N ALA A 264 -113.08 -0.69 -65.85
CA ALA A 264 -114.28 0.10 -65.60
C ALA A 264 -113.96 1.47 -64.96
N GLU A 265 -114.72 2.50 -65.33
CA GLU A 265 -114.63 3.83 -64.70
C GLU A 265 -114.72 3.73 -63.16
N GLY A 266 -113.89 4.49 -62.44
CA GLY A 266 -113.75 4.41 -60.99
C GLY A 266 -112.84 3.29 -60.44
N THR A 267 -112.32 2.38 -61.27
CA THR A 267 -111.36 1.34 -60.84
C THR A 267 -110.15 1.92 -60.12
N ALA A 268 -109.69 1.25 -59.07
CA ALA A 268 -108.57 1.68 -58.23
C ALA A 268 -107.20 1.30 -58.84
N VAL A 269 -106.40 2.31 -59.22
CA VAL A 269 -105.00 2.12 -59.64
C VAL A 269 -104.10 2.23 -58.42
N SER A 270 -103.53 1.11 -58.00
CA SER A 270 -102.55 1.05 -56.91
C SER A 270 -101.16 1.36 -57.45
N VAL A 271 -100.34 2.07 -56.67
CA VAL A 271 -98.99 2.50 -57.07
C VAL A 271 -97.97 2.21 -55.97
N VAL A 272 -96.79 1.76 -56.38
CA VAL A 272 -95.62 1.61 -55.51
C VAL A 272 -94.75 2.85 -55.68
N VAL A 273 -94.47 3.58 -54.61
CA VAL A 273 -93.69 4.83 -54.62
C VAL A 273 -92.35 4.61 -53.91
N SER A 274 -91.29 5.22 -54.45
CA SER A 274 -89.95 5.15 -53.87
C SER A 274 -89.82 6.01 -52.62
N LEU A 275 -89.20 5.45 -51.58
CA LEU A 275 -88.67 6.16 -50.40
C LEU A 275 -87.21 6.62 -50.60
N GLY A 276 -86.69 6.55 -51.83
CA GLY A 276 -85.29 6.81 -52.14
C GLY A 276 -84.37 5.65 -51.76
N VAL A 277 -83.06 5.95 -51.70
CA VAL A 277 -82.03 4.98 -51.29
C VAL A 277 -82.10 4.76 -49.78
N HIS A 278 -82.16 3.51 -49.33
CA HIS A 278 -82.07 3.20 -47.91
C HIS A 278 -80.67 3.57 -47.39
N MET A 279 -80.61 4.56 -46.50
CA MET A 279 -79.35 5.14 -45.99
C MET A 279 -79.39 5.17 -44.47
N VAL A 280 -78.58 4.31 -43.86
CA VAL A 280 -78.40 4.19 -42.41
C VAL A 280 -77.36 5.20 -41.91
N THR A 281 -77.40 5.51 -40.61
CA THR A 281 -76.52 6.50 -39.99
C THR A 281 -75.43 5.77 -39.21
N VAL A 282 -74.16 6.12 -39.43
CA VAL A 282 -73.04 5.51 -38.71
C VAL A 282 -73.07 5.93 -37.23
N PRO A 283 -73.13 4.98 -36.27
CA PRO A 283 -73.16 5.30 -34.85
C PRO A 283 -71.80 5.84 -34.38
N ASP A 284 -71.81 6.61 -33.28
CA ASP A 284 -70.56 6.97 -32.58
C ASP A 284 -70.13 5.84 -31.64
N VAL A 285 -68.99 5.24 -31.96
CA VAL A 285 -68.37 4.18 -31.16
C VAL A 285 -66.99 4.58 -30.61
N VAL A 286 -66.57 5.84 -30.81
CA VAL A 286 -65.31 6.34 -30.25
C VAL A 286 -65.39 6.35 -28.71
N GLY A 287 -64.32 5.92 -28.05
CA GLY A 287 -64.30 5.77 -26.59
C GLY A 287 -65.03 4.53 -26.05
N GLN A 288 -65.73 3.75 -26.88
CA GLN A 288 -66.31 2.46 -26.49
C GLN A 288 -65.25 1.34 -26.53
N ALA A 289 -65.48 0.27 -25.78
CA ALA A 289 -64.71 -0.98 -25.93
C ALA A 289 -65.06 -1.66 -27.27
N GLN A 290 -64.10 -2.35 -27.88
CA GLN A 290 -64.22 -2.96 -29.22
C GLN A 290 -65.44 -3.89 -29.38
N GLY A 291 -65.82 -4.65 -28.34
CA GLY A 291 -67.00 -5.52 -28.36
C GLY A 291 -68.30 -4.72 -28.52
N PRO A 292 -68.68 -3.87 -27.54
CA PRO A 292 -69.82 -2.96 -27.63
C PRO A 292 -69.83 -2.10 -28.91
N ALA A 293 -68.67 -1.60 -29.34
CA ALA A 293 -68.53 -0.86 -30.60
C ALA A 293 -68.94 -1.71 -31.82
N ALA A 294 -68.45 -2.94 -31.91
CA ALA A 294 -68.80 -3.87 -32.98
C ALA A 294 -70.29 -4.25 -32.96
N ASP A 295 -70.88 -4.38 -31.77
CA ASP A 295 -72.31 -4.68 -31.61
C ASP A 295 -73.19 -3.49 -32.01
N ALA A 296 -72.80 -2.25 -31.65
CA ALA A 296 -73.47 -1.03 -32.08
C ALA A 296 -73.43 -0.83 -33.60
N ILE A 297 -72.29 -1.12 -34.24
CA ILE A 297 -72.14 -1.08 -35.71
C ILE A 297 -73.09 -2.10 -36.37
N ARG A 298 -73.09 -3.37 -35.92
CA ARG A 298 -73.99 -4.39 -36.48
C ARG A 298 -75.47 -4.06 -36.24
N GLY A 299 -75.80 -3.47 -35.09
CA GLY A 299 -77.15 -3.00 -34.75
C GLY A 299 -77.65 -1.85 -35.63
N ALA A 300 -76.75 -1.10 -36.27
CA ALA A 300 -77.06 -0.05 -37.23
C ALA A 300 -77.13 -0.54 -38.69
N GLU A 301 -77.24 -1.86 -38.92
CA GLU A 301 -77.17 -2.53 -40.23
C GLU A 301 -75.85 -2.30 -40.99
N LEU A 302 -74.76 -2.02 -40.27
CA LEU A 302 -73.42 -1.82 -40.84
C LEU A 302 -72.51 -3.03 -40.63
N ALA A 303 -71.48 -3.15 -41.47
CA ALA A 303 -70.45 -4.16 -41.30
C ALA A 303 -69.30 -3.60 -40.43
N VAL A 304 -68.71 -4.45 -39.60
CA VAL A 304 -67.45 -4.13 -38.92
C VAL A 304 -66.32 -4.31 -39.95
N GLY A 305 -65.59 -3.23 -40.23
CA GLY A 305 -64.49 -3.21 -41.17
C GLY A 305 -63.17 -3.67 -40.55
N GLY A 306 -62.06 -3.26 -41.17
CA GLY A 306 -60.73 -3.56 -40.64
C GLY A 306 -60.50 -2.92 -39.28
N VAL A 307 -60.10 -3.73 -38.30
CA VAL A 307 -59.68 -3.25 -36.97
C VAL A 307 -58.16 -3.21 -36.93
N THR A 308 -57.60 -2.02 -36.69
CA THR A 308 -56.14 -1.80 -36.58
C THR A 308 -55.78 -1.30 -35.18
N GLY A 309 -54.59 -1.66 -34.69
CA GLY A 309 -54.12 -1.26 -33.36
C GLY A 309 -53.16 -0.07 -33.42
N GLN A 310 -53.38 0.93 -32.56
CA GLN A 310 -52.46 2.07 -32.36
C GLN A 310 -52.08 2.21 -30.88
N ALA A 311 -50.81 2.53 -30.60
CA ALA A 311 -50.37 2.83 -29.24
C ALA A 311 -51.03 4.12 -28.72
N HIS A 312 -51.51 4.14 -27.47
CA HIS A 312 -52.06 5.34 -26.86
C HIS A 312 -51.74 5.42 -25.37
N ALA A 313 -51.12 6.52 -24.93
CA ALA A 313 -50.60 6.64 -23.57
C ALA A 313 -51.69 6.72 -22.48
N THR A 314 -52.88 7.21 -22.83
CA THR A 314 -53.97 7.51 -21.88
C THR A 314 -55.28 6.74 -22.14
N ILE A 315 -55.41 6.03 -23.26
CA ILE A 315 -56.63 5.29 -23.59
C ILE A 315 -56.37 3.81 -23.31
N PRO A 316 -57.17 3.13 -22.46
CA PRO A 316 -57.00 1.71 -22.15
C PRO A 316 -56.99 0.82 -23.39
N ALA A 317 -56.25 -0.28 -23.33
CA ALA A 317 -56.20 -1.24 -24.43
C ALA A 317 -57.60 -1.80 -24.76
N GLY A 318 -57.92 -1.94 -26.06
CA GLY A 318 -59.21 -2.42 -26.55
C GLY A 318 -60.32 -1.37 -26.66
N VAL A 319 -60.04 -0.10 -26.37
CA VAL A 319 -60.98 1.02 -26.58
C VAL A 319 -60.76 1.65 -27.98
N VAL A 320 -61.85 2.01 -28.67
CA VAL A 320 -61.81 2.67 -29.98
C VAL A 320 -61.28 4.10 -29.86
N ILE A 321 -60.22 4.40 -30.63
CA ILE A 321 -59.61 5.73 -30.78
C ILE A 321 -60.29 6.51 -31.90
N SER A 322 -60.58 5.85 -33.03
CA SER A 322 -61.25 6.45 -34.17
C SER A 322 -62.00 5.40 -35.00
N GLN A 323 -62.94 5.89 -35.81
CA GLN A 323 -63.74 5.11 -36.75
C GLN A 323 -63.76 5.81 -38.12
N GLU A 324 -63.89 5.05 -39.20
CA GLU A 324 -64.15 5.57 -40.54
C GLU A 324 -65.09 4.61 -41.29
N PRO A 325 -66.26 5.06 -41.82
CA PRO A 325 -66.74 6.44 -41.85
C PRO A 325 -67.03 7.05 -40.47
N GLY A 326 -66.88 8.38 -40.38
CA GLY A 326 -67.13 9.13 -39.15
C GLY A 326 -68.58 9.05 -38.65
N ALA A 327 -68.76 9.26 -37.34
CA ALA A 327 -70.07 9.25 -36.70
C ALA A 327 -71.05 10.25 -37.35
N GLY A 328 -72.31 9.85 -37.51
CA GLY A 328 -73.34 10.66 -38.17
C GLY A 328 -73.30 10.63 -39.71
N ALA A 329 -72.30 10.01 -40.34
CA ALA A 329 -72.29 9.82 -41.79
C ALA A 329 -73.50 8.97 -42.24
N ARG A 330 -74.11 9.33 -43.39
CA ARG A 330 -75.17 8.51 -44.00
C ARG A 330 -74.58 7.64 -45.09
N VAL A 331 -74.74 6.32 -44.97
CA VAL A 331 -74.15 5.33 -45.87
C VAL A 331 -75.15 4.20 -46.18
N ALA A 332 -74.85 3.38 -47.18
CA ALA A 332 -75.68 2.22 -47.49
C ALA A 332 -75.55 1.13 -46.41
N PRO A 333 -76.60 0.33 -46.14
CA PRO A 333 -76.50 -0.87 -45.32
C PRO A 333 -75.36 -1.79 -45.76
N GLY A 334 -74.72 -2.45 -44.80
CA GLY A 334 -73.55 -3.30 -45.03
C GLY A 334 -72.23 -2.55 -45.31
N THR A 335 -72.22 -1.20 -45.32
CA THR A 335 -70.97 -0.43 -45.41
C THR A 335 -70.06 -0.79 -44.23
N ALA A 336 -68.77 -1.00 -44.51
CA ALA A 336 -67.78 -1.40 -43.52
C ALA A 336 -67.24 -0.18 -42.75
N VAL A 337 -67.40 -0.18 -41.42
CA VAL A 337 -66.81 0.81 -40.51
C VAL A 337 -65.48 0.28 -39.98
N ALA A 338 -64.37 0.82 -40.48
CA ALA A 338 -63.03 0.51 -39.97
C ALA A 338 -62.81 1.16 -38.60
N LEU A 339 -62.05 0.51 -37.73
CA LEU A 339 -61.77 0.96 -36.36
C LEU A 339 -60.27 1.01 -36.10
N VAL A 340 -59.83 2.06 -35.42
CA VAL A 340 -58.51 2.10 -34.77
C VAL A 340 -58.74 1.89 -33.28
N VAL A 341 -58.20 0.82 -32.71
CA VAL A 341 -58.28 0.51 -31.27
C VAL A 341 -56.96 0.78 -30.57
N SER A 342 -57.03 1.20 -29.31
CA SER A 342 -55.86 1.40 -28.47
C SER A 342 -55.21 0.07 -28.13
N LEU A 343 -53.89 0.03 -28.26
CA LEU A 343 -53.02 -1.01 -27.70
C LEU A 343 -52.59 -0.69 -26.26
N GLY A 344 -53.07 0.42 -25.70
CA GLY A 344 -52.67 0.94 -24.39
C GLY A 344 -51.26 1.53 -24.37
N LEU A 345 -50.74 1.71 -23.15
CA LEU A 345 -49.36 2.09 -22.90
C LEU A 345 -48.45 0.90 -23.26
N GLN A 346 -47.54 1.10 -24.21
CA GLN A 346 -46.62 0.05 -24.65
C GLN A 346 -45.38 -0.02 -23.74
N PRO A 347 -44.84 -1.23 -23.48
CA PRO A 347 -43.63 -1.39 -22.69
C PRO A 347 -42.38 -0.90 -23.46
N VAL A 348 -41.45 -0.31 -22.73
CA VAL A 348 -40.12 0.08 -23.20
C VAL A 348 -39.09 -0.99 -22.81
N ASN A 349 -37.98 -1.05 -23.55
CA ASN A 349 -36.86 -1.91 -23.19
C ASN A 349 -35.99 -1.19 -22.14
N VAL A 350 -35.59 -1.89 -21.09
CA VAL A 350 -34.62 -1.38 -20.11
C VAL A 350 -33.24 -1.25 -20.76
N PRO A 351 -32.59 -0.07 -20.74
CA PRO A 351 -31.23 0.09 -21.27
C PRO A 351 -30.20 -0.58 -20.36
N ASP A 352 -29.05 -0.94 -20.92
CA ASP A 352 -27.89 -1.34 -20.11
C ASP A 352 -27.23 -0.08 -19.53
N VAL A 353 -27.10 -0.06 -18.20
CA VAL A 353 -26.42 0.98 -17.44
C VAL A 353 -25.31 0.42 -16.54
N VAL A 354 -25.00 -0.87 -16.65
CA VAL A 354 -23.86 -1.49 -15.94
C VAL A 354 -22.55 -0.90 -16.47
N GLY A 355 -21.60 -0.63 -15.57
CA GLY A 355 -20.33 0.03 -15.89
C GLY A 355 -20.41 1.55 -16.08
N LEU A 356 -21.61 2.14 -16.14
CA LEU A 356 -21.80 3.60 -16.12
C LEU A 356 -21.65 4.16 -14.70
N GLU A 357 -21.41 5.46 -14.58
CA GLU A 357 -21.48 6.17 -13.31
C GLU A 357 -22.94 6.46 -12.95
N LEU A 358 -23.29 6.46 -11.66
CA LEU A 358 -24.67 6.59 -11.18
C LEU A 358 -25.46 7.78 -11.80
N ALA A 359 -24.79 8.92 -12.01
CA ALA A 359 -25.40 10.09 -12.65
C ALA A 359 -25.73 9.85 -14.13
N VAL A 360 -24.81 9.21 -14.87
CA VAL A 360 -24.99 8.84 -16.28
C VAL A 360 -26.05 7.76 -16.40
N ALA A 361 -26.00 6.72 -15.56
CA ALA A 361 -27.01 5.67 -15.48
C ALA A 361 -28.42 6.24 -15.26
N SER A 362 -28.57 7.16 -14.30
CA SER A 362 -29.86 7.81 -14.02
C SER A 362 -30.37 8.65 -15.21
N ALA A 363 -29.48 9.33 -15.93
CA ALA A 363 -29.83 10.06 -17.14
C ALA A 363 -30.25 9.12 -18.29
N THR A 364 -29.54 8.00 -18.48
CA THR A 364 -29.87 6.97 -19.48
C THR A 364 -31.21 6.29 -19.18
N LEU A 365 -31.51 5.99 -17.92
CA LEU A 365 -32.83 5.49 -17.51
C LEU A 365 -33.92 6.51 -17.82
N SER A 366 -33.70 7.77 -17.45
CA SER A 366 -34.65 8.87 -17.70
C SER A 366 -34.94 9.07 -19.19
N SER A 367 -33.92 8.98 -20.06
CA SER A 367 -34.11 9.09 -21.51
C SER A 367 -34.84 7.88 -22.10
N GLY A 368 -34.72 6.70 -21.47
CA GLY A 368 -35.51 5.50 -21.76
C GLY A 368 -36.96 5.54 -21.25
N SER A 369 -37.44 6.67 -20.72
CA SER A 369 -38.74 6.78 -20.03
C SER A 369 -38.87 5.87 -18.80
N LEU A 370 -37.77 5.63 -18.09
CA LEU A 370 -37.71 4.86 -16.84
C LEU A 370 -37.26 5.75 -15.68
N SER A 371 -37.43 5.27 -14.45
CA SER A 371 -36.95 5.97 -13.25
C SER A 371 -35.78 5.23 -12.60
N THR A 372 -34.92 5.95 -11.88
CA THR A 372 -33.94 5.31 -10.99
C THR A 372 -34.69 4.78 -9.76
N GLY A 373 -34.61 3.47 -9.54
CA GLY A 373 -35.22 2.78 -8.40
C GLY A 373 -34.34 2.84 -7.15
N LEU A 374 -34.40 1.79 -6.33
CA LEU A 374 -33.54 1.67 -5.14
C LEU A 374 -32.07 1.64 -5.56
N VAL A 375 -31.27 2.58 -5.06
CA VAL A 375 -29.81 2.56 -5.17
C VAL A 375 -29.24 1.95 -3.88
N SER A 376 -28.43 0.92 -4.04
CA SER A 376 -27.68 0.26 -2.97
C SER A 376 -26.20 0.21 -3.31
N GLU A 377 -25.34 0.00 -2.32
CA GLU A 377 -23.89 0.06 -2.52
C GLU A 377 -23.18 -1.15 -1.93
N LEU A 378 -22.27 -1.76 -2.70
CA LEU A 378 -21.52 -2.97 -2.32
C LEU A 378 -20.03 -2.81 -2.65
N HIS A 379 -19.14 -3.43 -1.89
CA HIS A 379 -17.73 -3.53 -2.28
C HIS A 379 -17.56 -4.49 -3.46
N HIS A 380 -16.75 -4.12 -4.44
CA HIS A 380 -16.46 -4.93 -5.64
C HIS A 380 -14.96 -4.93 -5.93
N ALA A 381 -14.38 -6.12 -6.12
CA ALA A 381 -12.93 -6.30 -6.19
C ALA A 381 -12.24 -5.57 -7.37
N SER A 382 -12.96 -5.32 -8.47
CA SER A 382 -12.40 -4.75 -9.70
C SER A 382 -13.13 -3.50 -10.23
N ALA A 383 -14.30 -3.16 -9.70
CA ALA A 383 -15.10 -2.05 -10.24
C ALA A 383 -14.78 -0.75 -9.48
N PRO A 384 -14.40 0.35 -10.15
CA PRO A 384 -14.17 1.63 -9.50
C PRO A 384 -15.37 2.10 -8.68
N ALA A 385 -15.13 2.82 -7.59
CA ALA A 385 -16.20 3.38 -6.77
C ALA A 385 -17.11 4.31 -7.60
N GLY A 386 -18.42 4.29 -7.35
CA GLY A 386 -19.42 5.09 -8.07
C GLY A 386 -19.92 4.49 -9.40
N ARG A 387 -19.38 3.35 -9.84
CA ARG A 387 -19.83 2.60 -11.03
C ARG A 387 -20.96 1.63 -10.69
N VAL A 388 -21.98 1.55 -11.54
CA VAL A 388 -23.04 0.54 -11.45
C VAL A 388 -22.42 -0.84 -11.75
N ILE A 389 -22.66 -1.81 -10.87
CA ILE A 389 -22.20 -3.21 -11.01
C ILE A 389 -23.34 -4.19 -11.26
N SER A 390 -24.58 -3.79 -11.00
CA SER A 390 -25.78 -4.58 -11.29
C SER A 390 -27.00 -3.67 -11.43
N GLN A 391 -27.96 -4.09 -12.24
CA GLN A 391 -29.27 -3.45 -12.40
C GLN A 391 -30.39 -4.49 -12.34
N ASN A 392 -31.55 -4.09 -11.85
CA ASN A 392 -32.76 -4.90 -11.85
C ASN A 392 -33.99 -4.00 -12.09
N PRO A 393 -34.79 -4.18 -13.16
CA PRO A 393 -34.71 -5.26 -14.15
C PRO A 393 -33.45 -5.25 -15.04
N ALA A 394 -33.11 -6.42 -15.57
CA ALA A 394 -31.95 -6.61 -16.44
C ALA A 394 -32.09 -5.84 -17.78
N ALA A 395 -30.96 -5.55 -18.42
CA ALA A 395 -30.94 -4.91 -19.73
C ALA A 395 -31.75 -5.72 -20.76
N GLY A 396 -32.49 -5.03 -21.63
CA GLY A 396 -33.39 -5.62 -22.61
C GLY A 396 -34.75 -6.08 -22.07
N ALA A 397 -34.96 -6.11 -20.74
CA ALA A 397 -36.27 -6.44 -20.16
C ALA A 397 -37.35 -5.45 -20.63
N ARG A 398 -38.56 -5.94 -20.90
CA ARG A 398 -39.71 -5.09 -21.29
C ARG A 398 -40.55 -4.73 -20.07
N VAL A 399 -40.64 -3.43 -19.79
CA VAL A 399 -41.34 -2.89 -18.62
C VAL A 399 -42.16 -1.67 -19.01
N MET A 400 -43.16 -1.30 -18.20
CA MET A 400 -43.95 -0.10 -18.48
C MET A 400 -43.10 1.17 -18.27
N PRO A 401 -43.32 2.24 -19.06
CA PRO A 401 -42.77 3.57 -18.79
C PRO A 401 -42.99 4.00 -17.33
N GLY A 402 -42.00 4.65 -16.75
CA GLY A 402 -41.95 5.05 -15.34
C GLY A 402 -41.40 3.98 -14.39
N THR A 403 -41.26 2.71 -14.80
CA THR A 403 -40.73 1.64 -13.95
C THR A 403 -39.37 1.99 -13.37
N GLY A 404 -39.21 1.78 -12.06
CA GLY A 404 -37.96 2.03 -11.33
C GLY A 404 -36.95 0.90 -11.52
N VAL A 405 -35.78 1.20 -12.04
CA VAL A 405 -34.66 0.25 -12.16
C VAL A 405 -33.76 0.38 -10.94
N ALA A 406 -33.74 -0.63 -10.08
CA ALA A 406 -32.85 -0.69 -8.93
C ALA A 406 -31.41 -0.89 -9.38
N LEU A 407 -30.47 -0.20 -8.74
CA LEU A 407 -29.04 -0.21 -9.09
C LEU A 407 -28.20 -0.62 -7.88
N VAL A 408 -27.19 -1.44 -8.13
CA VAL A 408 -26.10 -1.71 -7.17
C VAL A 408 -24.86 -0.96 -7.66
N VAL A 409 -24.30 -0.11 -6.81
CA VAL A 409 -23.13 0.73 -7.10
C VAL A 409 -21.92 0.22 -6.33
N SER A 410 -20.75 0.22 -6.97
CA SER A 410 -19.49 -0.17 -6.34
C SER A 410 -19.03 0.86 -5.31
N LYS A 411 -18.59 0.39 -4.13
CA LYS A 411 -17.77 1.13 -3.15
C LYS A 411 -16.27 1.03 -3.44
N GLY A 412 -15.88 0.43 -4.57
CA GLY A 412 -14.52 -0.05 -4.81
C GLY A 412 -14.22 -1.34 -4.05
N PRO A 413 -12.96 -1.82 -4.11
CA PRO A 413 -12.52 -2.99 -3.35
C PRO A 413 -12.78 -2.82 -1.85
N GLN A 414 -12.97 -3.94 -1.13
CA GLN A 414 -13.10 -3.87 0.32
C GLN A 414 -11.76 -3.43 0.94
N PRO A 415 -11.71 -2.31 1.69
CA PRO A 415 -10.46 -1.84 2.26
C PRO A 415 -9.97 -2.77 3.38
N VAL A 416 -8.65 -2.89 3.48
CA VAL A 416 -7.95 -3.71 4.49
C VAL A 416 -7.32 -2.82 5.56
N VAL A 417 -7.13 -3.39 6.75
CA VAL A 417 -6.47 -2.71 7.87
C VAL A 417 -4.95 -2.80 7.70
N VAL A 418 -4.26 -1.66 7.72
CA VAL A 418 -2.79 -1.63 7.74
C VAL A 418 -2.27 -2.24 9.04
N PRO A 419 -1.47 -3.32 9.00
CA PRO A 419 -0.98 -3.99 10.20
C PRO A 419 0.11 -3.17 10.91
N ASN A 420 0.34 -3.46 12.20
CA ASN A 420 1.48 -2.91 12.92
C ASN A 420 2.74 -3.75 12.69
N VAL A 421 3.72 -3.14 12.02
CA VAL A 421 5.06 -3.71 11.79
C VAL A 421 6.16 -3.04 12.61
N VAL A 422 5.87 -1.96 13.34
CA VAL A 422 6.83 -1.31 14.24
C VAL A 422 7.31 -2.31 15.32
N GLY A 423 8.62 -2.33 15.57
CA GLY A 423 9.27 -3.29 16.46
C GLY A 423 9.53 -4.68 15.85
N ARG A 424 9.09 -4.97 14.62
CA ARG A 424 9.41 -6.24 13.92
C ARG A 424 10.69 -6.13 13.10
N GLY A 425 11.35 -7.25 12.84
CA GLY A 425 12.45 -7.32 11.87
C GLY A 425 11.95 -7.23 10.42
N ARG A 426 12.78 -6.72 9.49
CA ARG A 426 12.40 -6.41 8.10
C ARG A 426 11.66 -7.55 7.36
N ALA A 427 12.16 -8.77 7.44
CA ALA A 427 11.54 -9.93 6.79
C ALA A 427 10.17 -10.28 7.39
N THR A 428 10.02 -10.21 8.71
CA THR A 428 8.74 -10.42 9.41
C THR A 428 7.75 -9.30 9.12
N ALA A 429 8.22 -8.05 9.01
CA ALA A 429 7.39 -6.91 8.59
C ALA A 429 6.86 -7.12 7.17
N ALA A 430 7.72 -7.53 6.22
CA ALA A 430 7.34 -7.82 4.85
C ALA A 430 6.27 -8.94 4.75
N GLY A 431 6.45 -10.04 5.50
CA GLY A 431 5.45 -11.11 5.58
C GLY A 431 4.10 -10.62 6.10
N VAL A 432 4.09 -9.93 7.24
CA VAL A 432 2.86 -9.37 7.86
C VAL A 432 2.13 -8.37 6.95
N ILE A 433 2.86 -7.61 6.12
CA ILE A 433 2.28 -6.72 5.11
C ILE A 433 1.63 -7.54 3.98
N GLY A 434 2.32 -8.56 3.47
CA GLY A 434 1.80 -9.45 2.42
C GLY A 434 0.54 -10.23 2.86
N ASP A 435 0.55 -10.76 4.09
CA ASP A 435 -0.58 -11.48 4.69
C ASP A 435 -1.85 -10.60 4.82
N ALA A 436 -1.68 -9.28 4.92
CA ALA A 436 -2.75 -8.29 4.96
C ALA A 436 -3.26 -7.87 3.56
N ALA A 437 -2.82 -8.56 2.48
CA ALA A 437 -3.05 -8.19 1.08
C ALA A 437 -2.55 -6.77 0.74
N LEU A 438 -1.44 -6.35 1.34
CA LEU A 438 -0.73 -5.09 1.08
C LEU A 438 0.63 -5.37 0.45
N THR A 439 1.26 -4.34 -0.12
CA THR A 439 2.60 -4.44 -0.72
C THR A 439 3.65 -3.76 0.16
N VAL A 440 4.90 -4.24 0.10
CA VAL A 440 6.01 -3.54 0.76
C VAL A 440 6.41 -2.34 -0.08
N GLY A 441 6.39 -1.16 0.53
CA GLY A 441 6.81 0.10 -0.10
C GLY A 441 8.30 0.35 0.03
N GLU A 442 8.66 1.62 0.21
CA GLU A 442 10.04 2.03 0.45
C GLU A 442 10.55 1.49 1.80
N VAL A 443 11.69 0.82 1.79
CA VAL A 443 12.42 0.42 3.01
C VAL A 443 13.61 1.35 3.17
N SER A 444 13.55 2.24 4.16
CA SER A 444 14.61 3.20 4.48
C SER A 444 15.37 2.80 5.75
N GLU A 445 16.58 3.34 5.91
CA GLU A 445 17.42 3.15 7.09
C GLU A 445 17.61 4.48 7.81
N ARG A 446 17.48 4.47 9.15
CA ARG A 446 17.64 5.67 9.99
C ARG A 446 18.26 5.32 11.33
N TYR A 447 19.05 6.24 11.86
CA TYR A 447 19.56 6.13 13.24
C TYR A 447 18.43 6.25 14.26
N HIS A 448 18.55 5.52 15.37
CA HIS A 448 17.61 5.54 16.48
C HIS A 448 18.32 5.16 17.78
N GLU A 449 18.25 6.01 18.81
CA GLU A 449 19.02 5.87 20.06
C GLU A 449 18.78 4.56 20.82
N THR A 450 17.54 4.05 20.84
CA THR A 450 17.13 2.95 21.72
C THR A 450 16.61 1.69 21.02
N VAL A 451 16.46 1.69 19.70
CA VAL A 451 15.87 0.56 18.96
C VAL A 451 16.97 -0.24 18.28
N ALA A 452 17.00 -1.54 18.56
CA ALA A 452 18.01 -2.45 18.03
C ALA A 452 18.05 -2.47 16.48
N VAL A 453 19.26 -2.64 15.94
CA VAL A 453 19.53 -2.69 14.51
C VAL A 453 18.62 -3.69 13.79
N GLY A 454 18.06 -3.31 12.65
CA GLY A 454 17.21 -4.15 11.81
C GLY A 454 15.73 -4.19 12.19
N LEU A 455 15.33 -3.64 13.34
CA LEU A 455 13.91 -3.48 13.72
C LEU A 455 13.29 -2.25 13.08
N VAL A 456 12.01 -2.33 12.71
CA VAL A 456 11.23 -1.20 12.18
C VAL A 456 10.96 -0.17 13.27
N ILE A 457 11.32 1.09 13.03
CA ILE A 457 11.09 2.23 13.92
C ILE A 457 9.85 3.05 13.56
N SER A 458 9.43 3.03 12.29
CA SER A 458 8.26 3.77 11.82
C SER A 458 7.72 3.15 10.53
N GLN A 459 6.41 3.28 10.30
CA GLN A 459 5.73 2.84 9.08
C GLN A 459 4.82 3.94 8.52
N ASN A 460 4.54 3.88 7.22
CA ASN A 460 3.55 4.71 6.54
C ASN A 460 2.87 3.88 5.42
N PRO A 461 1.54 3.73 5.40
CA PRO A 461 0.55 4.31 6.33
C PRO A 461 0.66 3.81 7.77
N ALA A 462 0.04 4.56 8.69
CA ALA A 462 0.00 4.20 10.11
C ALA A 462 -0.81 2.93 10.35
N ALA A 463 -0.42 2.15 11.36
CA ALA A 463 -1.15 0.94 11.75
C ALA A 463 -2.61 1.27 12.13
N GLY A 464 -3.55 0.40 11.75
CA GLY A 464 -4.99 0.62 11.94
C GLY A 464 -5.68 1.44 10.86
N THR A 465 -4.93 2.06 9.93
CA THR A 465 -5.52 2.81 8.80
C THR A 465 -6.24 1.84 7.86
N MET A 466 -7.45 2.20 7.40
CA MET A 466 -8.15 1.48 6.33
C MET A 466 -7.65 1.96 4.96
N VAL A 467 -7.13 1.06 4.12
CA VAL A 467 -6.60 1.39 2.79
C VAL A 467 -7.05 0.37 1.73
N PRO A 468 -7.03 0.71 0.43
CA PRO A 468 -7.28 -0.27 -0.62
C PRO A 468 -6.28 -1.44 -0.56
N PRO A 469 -6.70 -2.68 -0.89
CA PRO A 469 -5.77 -3.80 -1.12
C PRO A 469 -4.68 -3.43 -2.11
N GLY A 470 -3.48 -3.99 -1.93
CA GLY A 470 -2.30 -3.69 -2.73
C GLY A 470 -1.58 -2.38 -2.38
N THR A 471 -2.13 -1.53 -1.50
CA THR A 471 -1.47 -0.29 -1.05
C THR A 471 -0.07 -0.59 -0.47
N ALA A 472 0.91 0.23 -0.85
CA ALA A 472 2.28 0.09 -0.40
C ALA A 472 2.47 0.62 1.04
N VAL A 473 2.98 -0.23 1.92
CA VAL A 473 3.39 0.12 3.29
C VAL A 473 4.91 0.30 3.31
N SER A 474 5.36 1.55 3.32
CA SER A 474 6.76 1.91 3.49
C SER A 474 7.15 1.88 4.96
N PHE A 475 8.41 1.59 5.28
CA PHE A 475 8.90 1.61 6.66
C PHE A 475 10.38 2.01 6.77
N ALA A 476 10.76 2.54 7.93
CA ALA A 476 12.15 2.80 8.27
C ALA A 476 12.63 1.77 9.29
N ALA A 477 13.82 1.21 9.07
CA ALA A 477 14.50 0.31 10.01
C ALA A 477 15.63 1.03 10.74
N SER A 478 15.83 0.69 12.02
CA SER A 478 16.97 1.16 12.81
C SER A 478 18.28 0.63 12.24
N ILE A 479 19.28 1.51 12.16
CA ILE A 479 20.71 1.16 12.01
C ILE A 479 21.50 1.41 13.31
N GLY A 480 20.80 1.51 14.44
CA GLY A 480 21.35 1.78 15.77
C GLY A 480 21.47 3.28 16.08
N PRO A 481 22.08 3.64 17.21
CA PRO A 481 22.35 5.04 17.56
C PRO A 481 23.21 5.74 16.51
N PRO A 482 23.10 7.08 16.36
CA PRO A 482 24.03 7.83 15.54
C PRO A 482 25.46 7.65 16.07
N PRO A 483 26.48 7.58 15.19
CA PRO A 483 27.86 7.49 15.63
C PRO A 483 28.30 8.81 16.28
N VAL A 484 29.16 8.69 17.29
CA VAL A 484 29.77 9.82 18.00
C VAL A 484 31.23 10.00 17.56
N THR A 485 31.70 11.25 17.56
CA THR A 485 33.09 11.55 17.23
C THR A 485 33.98 11.32 18.45
N VAL A 486 35.06 10.55 18.29
CA VAL A 486 36.03 10.33 19.38
C VAL A 486 36.76 11.64 19.68
N PRO A 487 36.72 12.16 20.92
CA PRO A 487 37.38 13.41 21.29
C PRO A 487 38.91 13.26 21.27
N ASP A 488 39.63 14.36 21.07
CA ASP A 488 41.08 14.41 21.31
C ASP A 488 41.35 14.56 22.82
N VAL A 489 42.02 13.57 23.39
CA VAL A 489 42.45 13.57 24.79
C VAL A 489 43.97 13.48 24.94
N ALA A 490 44.74 13.60 23.85
CA ALA A 490 46.20 13.57 23.90
C ALA A 490 46.75 14.71 24.78
N GLY A 491 47.75 14.40 25.62
CA GLY A 491 48.34 15.33 26.56
C GLY A 491 47.47 15.72 27.77
N GLN A 492 46.19 15.33 27.81
CA GLN A 492 45.32 15.54 28.98
C GLN A 492 45.71 14.60 30.13
N SER A 493 45.34 14.95 31.37
CA SER A 493 45.41 14.00 32.49
C SER A 493 44.40 12.87 32.30
N GLU A 494 44.70 11.67 32.78
CA GLU A 494 43.80 10.49 32.71
C GLU A 494 42.37 10.79 33.18
N SER A 495 42.20 11.54 34.28
CA SER A 495 40.88 11.93 34.80
C SER A 495 40.11 12.86 33.84
N ALA A 496 40.80 13.86 33.26
CA ALA A 496 40.19 14.78 32.29
C ALA A 496 39.84 14.05 30.98
N ALA A 497 40.75 13.21 30.48
CA ALA A 497 40.52 12.35 29.32
C ALA A 497 39.28 11.46 29.52
N SER A 498 39.18 10.80 30.68
CA SER A 498 38.03 9.98 31.04
C SER A 498 36.72 10.77 31.04
N GLY A 499 36.72 11.99 31.60
CA GLY A 499 35.57 12.87 31.58
C GLY A 499 35.14 13.30 30.16
N MET A 500 36.10 13.58 29.28
CA MET A 500 35.83 13.92 27.88
C MET A 500 35.27 12.74 27.08
N ILE A 501 35.79 11.53 27.30
CA ILE A 501 35.31 10.29 26.66
C ILE A 501 33.85 10.00 27.08
N VAL A 502 33.57 10.01 28.39
CA VAL A 502 32.22 9.78 28.92
C VAL A 502 31.26 10.90 28.48
N GLY A 503 31.72 12.15 28.47
CA GLY A 503 30.94 13.30 27.96
C GLY A 503 30.60 13.22 26.47
N ALA A 504 31.41 12.52 25.67
CA ALA A 504 31.15 12.24 24.25
C ALA A 504 30.23 11.02 24.02
N GLY A 505 29.70 10.40 25.09
CA GLY A 505 28.90 9.18 24.98
C GLY A 505 29.71 7.91 24.70
N LEU A 506 31.02 7.93 24.98
CA LEU A 506 31.92 6.78 24.83
C LEU A 506 32.31 6.23 26.22
N THR A 507 32.85 5.02 26.25
CA THR A 507 33.29 4.35 27.48
C THR A 507 34.82 4.33 27.54
N VAL A 508 35.42 4.53 28.71
CA VAL A 508 36.87 4.36 28.88
C VAL A 508 37.22 2.87 28.80
N GLY A 509 38.15 2.54 27.90
CA GLY A 509 38.65 1.18 27.67
C GLY A 509 39.84 0.83 28.56
N SER A 510 40.74 -0.01 28.04
CA SER A 510 41.99 -0.33 28.74
C SER A 510 42.90 0.89 28.84
N VAL A 511 43.34 1.21 30.04
CA VAL A 511 44.40 2.19 30.31
C VAL A 511 45.71 1.43 30.53
N THR A 512 46.73 1.71 29.73
CA THR A 512 48.06 1.08 29.83
C THR A 512 49.15 2.12 30.10
N GLY A 513 50.14 1.76 30.91
CA GLY A 513 51.28 2.63 31.20
C GLY A 513 52.43 2.44 30.21
N GLN A 514 53.01 3.53 29.72
CA GLN A 514 54.24 3.52 28.91
C GLN A 514 55.19 4.64 29.33
N SER A 515 56.49 4.37 29.42
CA SER A 515 57.48 5.41 29.68
C SER A 515 57.64 6.34 28.47
N HIS A 516 57.75 7.65 28.72
CA HIS A 516 57.93 8.67 27.68
C HIS A 516 58.87 9.77 28.16
N ALA A 517 59.86 10.14 27.34
CA ALA A 517 60.94 11.06 27.77
C ALA A 517 60.46 12.49 28.05
N THR A 518 59.42 12.97 27.36
CA THR A 518 58.97 14.37 27.38
C THR A 518 57.54 14.59 27.84
N VAL A 519 56.76 13.53 28.06
CA VAL A 519 55.36 13.65 28.52
C VAL A 519 55.37 13.39 30.04
N PRO A 520 54.85 14.34 30.86
CA PRO A 520 54.74 14.13 32.29
C PRO A 520 53.92 12.90 32.66
N ALA A 521 54.29 12.22 33.75
CA ALA A 521 53.55 11.08 34.28
C ALA A 521 52.07 11.44 34.54
N GLY A 522 51.16 10.51 34.26
CA GLY A 522 49.70 10.68 34.40
C GLY A 522 49.01 11.43 33.26
N ARG A 523 49.73 11.79 32.18
CA ARG A 523 49.16 12.34 30.94
C ARG A 523 49.04 11.30 29.84
N VAL A 524 47.99 11.39 29.03
CA VAL A 524 47.76 10.53 27.87
C VAL A 524 48.82 10.81 26.79
N ILE A 525 49.51 9.75 26.35
CA ILE A 525 50.42 9.73 25.21
C ILE A 525 49.63 9.53 23.91
N SER A 526 48.71 8.56 23.90
CA SER A 526 47.89 8.23 22.74
C SER A 526 46.58 7.55 23.14
N GLN A 527 45.66 7.48 22.18
CA GLN A 527 44.33 6.89 22.33
C GLN A 527 43.99 5.99 21.14
N TYR A 528 43.09 5.04 21.34
CA TYR A 528 42.48 4.26 20.26
C TYR A 528 40.98 4.02 20.53
N PRO A 529 40.06 4.35 19.61
CA PRO A 529 40.31 4.93 18.28
C PRO A 529 40.93 6.33 18.34
N ALA A 530 41.54 6.74 17.23
CA ALA A 530 42.19 8.04 17.11
C ALA A 530 41.18 9.20 17.21
N ALA A 531 41.66 10.38 17.62
CA ALA A 531 40.85 11.59 17.68
C ALA A 531 40.19 11.90 16.32
N GLY A 532 38.92 12.33 16.34
CA GLY A 532 38.14 12.60 15.14
C GLY A 532 37.57 11.34 14.45
N ALA A 533 37.90 10.13 14.89
CA ALA A 533 37.28 8.91 14.36
C ALA A 533 35.77 8.87 14.65
N SER A 534 35.02 8.25 13.75
CA SER A 534 33.61 7.95 13.95
C SER A 534 33.48 6.61 14.69
N ALA A 535 32.82 6.62 15.85
CA ALA A 535 32.69 5.46 16.73
C ALA A 535 31.23 5.22 17.13
N VAL A 536 30.87 3.97 17.43
CA VAL A 536 29.53 3.62 17.91
C VAL A 536 29.36 4.19 19.33
N SER A 537 28.20 4.77 19.63
CA SER A 537 27.86 5.22 20.98
C SER A 537 28.06 4.10 22.01
N GLY A 538 28.66 4.42 23.16
CA GLY A 538 29.06 3.48 24.21
C GLY A 538 30.33 2.67 23.95
N SER A 539 30.95 2.74 22.76
CA SER A 539 32.17 1.99 22.46
C SER A 539 33.40 2.44 23.26
N LEU A 540 34.39 1.55 23.36
CA LEU A 540 35.55 1.70 24.24
C LEU A 540 36.66 2.54 23.58
N VAL A 541 37.21 3.51 24.32
CA VAL A 541 38.42 4.25 23.97
C VAL A 541 39.56 3.82 24.89
N ALA A 542 40.53 3.07 24.35
CA ALA A 542 41.74 2.69 25.06
C ALA A 542 42.72 3.86 25.15
N LEU A 543 43.47 3.96 26.24
CA LEU A 543 44.43 5.03 26.51
C LEU A 543 45.80 4.47 26.84
N VAL A 544 46.84 5.07 26.27
CA VAL A 544 48.22 4.89 26.72
C VAL A 544 48.61 6.11 27.54
N VAL A 545 48.90 5.93 28.83
CA VAL A 545 49.24 6.99 29.77
C VAL A 545 50.73 6.95 30.08
N SER A 546 51.35 8.12 30.19
CA SER A 546 52.77 8.20 30.53
C SER A 546 53.04 7.81 31.97
N THR A 547 54.06 6.98 32.17
CA THR A 547 54.68 6.72 33.48
C THR A 547 55.86 7.66 33.77
N GLY A 548 56.10 8.67 32.91
CA GLY A 548 57.28 9.53 32.95
C GLY A 548 58.48 8.94 32.17
N PRO A 549 59.68 9.54 32.26
CA PRO A 549 60.87 8.99 31.63
C PRO A 549 61.22 7.62 32.21
N GLN A 550 61.83 6.74 31.40
CA GLN A 550 62.34 5.46 31.90
C GLN A 550 63.44 5.72 32.94
N LEU A 551 63.21 5.33 34.18
CA LEU A 551 64.18 5.46 35.26
C LEU A 551 65.15 4.27 35.30
N VAL A 552 66.39 4.57 35.68
CA VAL A 552 67.51 3.65 35.82
C VAL A 552 68.21 3.99 37.14
N THR A 553 68.53 2.97 37.93
CA THR A 553 69.30 3.15 39.18
C THR A 553 70.78 3.39 38.85
N VAL A 554 71.36 4.47 39.37
CA VAL A 554 72.79 4.77 39.20
C VAL A 554 73.63 3.72 39.93
N PRO A 555 74.50 2.97 39.24
CA PRO A 555 75.32 1.93 39.86
C PRO A 555 76.39 2.52 40.78
N ASN A 556 76.85 1.74 41.76
CA ASN A 556 78.01 2.09 42.57
C ASN A 556 79.31 1.74 41.82
N VAL A 557 80.05 2.78 41.43
CA VAL A 557 81.35 2.67 40.77
C VAL A 557 82.51 3.26 41.58
N ALA A 558 82.24 3.79 42.78
CA ALA A 558 83.28 4.24 43.69
C ALA A 558 84.20 3.06 44.10
N GLY A 559 85.50 3.31 44.18
CA GLY A 559 86.53 2.30 44.44
C GLY A 559 86.92 1.44 43.25
N ARG A 560 86.27 1.56 42.08
CA ARG A 560 86.64 0.82 40.86
C ARG A 560 87.62 1.61 39.98
N PRO A 561 88.43 0.94 39.14
CA PRO A 561 89.21 1.60 38.09
C PRO A 561 88.30 2.34 37.09
N GLN A 562 88.72 3.49 36.59
CA GLN A 562 87.94 4.33 35.67
C GLN A 562 87.36 3.55 34.47
N ALA A 563 88.13 2.65 33.85
CA ALA A 563 87.67 1.87 32.70
C ALA A 563 86.54 0.87 33.06
N GLU A 564 86.59 0.28 34.25
CA GLU A 564 85.55 -0.62 34.75
C GLU A 564 84.30 0.17 35.17
N ALA A 565 84.50 1.32 35.82
CA ALA A 565 83.43 2.26 36.14
C ALA A 565 82.69 2.73 34.88
N GLN A 566 83.43 3.09 33.83
CA GLN A 566 82.85 3.48 32.54
C GLN A 566 81.99 2.37 31.93
N ASN A 567 82.50 1.13 31.88
CA ASN A 567 81.74 -0.02 31.38
C ASN A 567 80.49 -0.32 32.24
N THR A 568 80.56 -0.07 33.54
CA THR A 568 79.44 -0.27 34.47
C THR A 568 78.36 0.80 34.28
N VAL A 569 78.75 2.07 34.08
CA VAL A 569 77.82 3.19 33.79
C VAL A 569 77.14 2.99 32.44
N THR A 570 77.89 2.71 31.37
CA THR A 570 77.31 2.53 30.04
C THR A 570 76.50 1.23 29.94
N GLY A 571 76.94 0.16 30.59
CA GLY A 571 76.20 -1.10 30.69
C GLY A 571 74.88 -0.99 31.46
N ALA A 572 74.76 -0.02 32.38
CA ALA A 572 73.49 0.31 33.05
C ALA A 572 72.53 1.14 32.16
N GLY A 573 72.95 1.57 30.97
CA GLY A 573 72.15 2.46 30.10
C GLY A 573 72.22 3.93 30.49
N LEU A 574 73.27 4.34 31.23
CA LEU A 574 73.58 5.74 31.55
C LEU A 574 74.69 6.25 30.63
N SER A 575 74.84 7.57 30.49
CA SER A 575 75.91 8.16 29.69
C SER A 575 77.12 8.56 30.54
N MET A 576 78.30 8.60 29.92
CA MET A 576 79.50 9.12 30.58
C MET A 576 79.44 10.65 30.62
N GLY A 577 79.47 11.21 31.83
CA GLY A 577 79.61 12.64 32.06
C GLY A 577 81.07 13.09 32.09
N THR A 578 81.32 14.21 32.74
CA THR A 578 82.67 14.75 32.93
C THR A 578 83.48 13.86 33.87
N VAL A 579 84.68 13.45 33.45
CA VAL A 579 85.68 12.83 34.33
C VAL A 579 86.64 13.91 34.81
N THR A 580 86.80 14.06 36.12
CA THR A 580 87.64 15.07 36.76
C THR A 580 88.73 14.40 37.58
N GLY A 581 89.97 14.90 37.48
CA GLY A 581 91.08 14.46 38.31
C GLY A 581 91.07 15.17 39.66
N GLN A 582 91.20 14.42 40.75
CA GLN A 582 91.35 14.94 42.11
C GLN A 582 92.43 14.16 42.85
N CYS A 583 93.23 14.83 43.68
CA CYS A 583 94.27 14.15 44.46
C CYS A 583 93.63 13.31 45.59
N SER A 584 94.25 12.17 45.91
CA SER A 584 93.80 11.33 47.02
C SER A 584 94.98 10.63 47.67
N ASP A 585 95.11 10.81 48.98
CA ASP A 585 96.21 10.22 49.76
C ASP A 585 95.96 8.73 50.09
N THR A 586 94.78 8.20 49.73
CA THR A 586 94.32 6.83 50.05
C THR A 586 93.91 6.00 48.84
N ALA A 587 93.52 6.62 47.72
CA ALA A 587 93.11 5.90 46.51
C ALA A 587 94.21 5.93 45.44
N ALA A 588 94.52 4.77 44.86
CA ALA A 588 95.50 4.64 43.78
C ALA A 588 95.11 5.45 42.52
N TYR A 589 96.12 5.87 41.75
CA TYR A 589 95.93 6.59 40.49
C TYR A 589 94.94 5.85 39.56
N GLY A 590 93.96 6.57 39.01
CA GLY A 590 92.96 6.01 38.08
C GLY A 590 91.76 5.32 38.73
N VAL A 591 91.66 5.30 40.07
CA VAL A 591 90.49 4.79 40.81
C VAL A 591 89.44 5.89 40.99
N VAL A 592 88.16 5.57 40.80
CA VAL A 592 87.04 6.48 41.06
C VAL A 592 86.88 6.70 42.57
N ILE A 593 87.00 7.95 43.01
CA ILE A 593 86.82 8.37 44.41
C ILE A 593 85.49 9.07 44.67
N GLY A 594 84.77 9.46 43.61
CA GLY A 594 83.45 10.05 43.71
C GLY A 594 82.66 9.91 42.41
N GLN A 595 81.34 9.93 42.52
CA GLN A 595 80.41 9.91 41.38
C GLN A 595 79.26 10.89 41.62
N THR A 596 78.69 11.44 40.56
CA THR A 596 77.48 12.26 40.62
C THR A 596 76.64 12.01 39.37
N PRO A 597 75.37 11.57 39.48
CA PRO A 597 74.59 11.37 40.71
C PRO A 597 75.12 10.24 41.62
N ALA A 598 74.66 10.24 42.88
CA ALA A 598 75.10 9.26 43.88
C ALA A 598 74.58 7.84 43.55
N ALA A 599 75.31 6.82 43.97
CA ALA A 599 74.90 5.43 43.80
C ALA A 599 73.52 5.17 44.45
N GLY A 600 72.66 4.41 43.79
CA GLY A 600 71.29 4.14 44.23
C GLY A 600 70.27 5.24 43.88
N THR A 601 70.69 6.40 43.36
CA THR A 601 69.76 7.42 42.84
C THR A 601 69.03 6.88 41.61
N GLU A 602 67.72 7.08 41.50
CA GLU A 602 66.98 6.83 40.25
C GLU A 602 67.03 8.06 39.35
N VAL A 603 67.45 7.88 38.10
CA VAL A 603 67.55 8.95 37.10
C VAL A 603 67.06 8.48 35.74
N ALA A 604 66.73 9.39 34.83
CA ALA A 604 66.33 9.01 33.48
C ALA A 604 67.45 8.22 32.76
N ALA A 605 67.08 7.21 31.97
CA ALA A 605 68.01 6.51 31.08
C ALA A 605 68.79 7.51 30.21
N GLY A 606 70.09 7.26 30.02
CA GLY A 606 71.01 8.18 29.34
C GLY A 606 71.48 9.38 30.16
N THR A 607 71.04 9.56 31.41
CA THR A 607 71.59 10.62 32.31
C THR A 607 73.11 10.47 32.45
N ALA A 608 73.82 11.59 32.41
CA ALA A 608 75.28 11.62 32.51
C ALA A 608 75.74 11.37 33.96
N VAL A 609 76.63 10.39 34.15
CA VAL A 609 77.32 10.17 35.42
C VAL A 609 78.71 10.79 35.35
N ASN A 610 78.92 11.86 36.13
CA ASN A 610 80.22 12.50 36.30
C ASN A 610 81.06 11.70 37.30
N LEU A 611 82.36 11.57 37.04
CA LEU A 611 83.29 10.83 37.91
C LEU A 611 84.40 11.74 38.42
N ALA A 612 84.76 11.57 39.69
CA ALA A 612 86.00 12.06 40.27
C ALA A 612 86.98 10.89 40.39
N VAL A 613 88.17 11.03 39.80
CA VAL A 613 89.19 9.98 39.69
C VAL A 613 90.47 10.43 40.37
N SER A 614 91.07 9.54 41.17
CA SER A 614 92.33 9.82 41.88
C SER A 614 93.48 10.08 40.91
N THR A 615 94.20 11.17 41.13
CA THR A 615 95.49 11.46 40.49
C THR A 615 96.70 10.96 41.30
N GLY A 616 96.48 10.12 42.32
CA GLY A 616 97.52 9.61 43.21
C GLY A 616 97.82 10.51 44.42
N VAL A 617 98.81 10.09 45.20
CA VAL A 617 99.14 10.66 46.52
C VAL A 617 99.88 11.99 46.41
N SER A 618 99.22 13.07 46.86
CA SER A 618 99.73 14.44 47.07
C SER A 618 100.44 15.19 45.93
N CYS A 619 100.13 16.48 45.77
CA CYS A 619 100.94 17.43 44.98
C CYS A 619 102.18 17.93 45.75
N GLU A 620 102.87 17.04 46.48
CA GLU A 620 104.03 17.41 47.29
C GLU A 620 105.24 17.75 46.41
N THR A 621 105.94 18.83 46.78
CA THR A 621 107.19 19.29 46.16
C THR A 621 108.27 19.41 47.22
N VAL A 622 109.49 19.00 46.86
CA VAL A 622 110.69 19.07 47.70
C VAL A 622 111.68 20.04 47.06
N TRP A 623 112.30 20.90 47.87
CA TRP A 623 113.33 21.84 47.39
C TRP A 623 114.63 21.70 48.17
N LEU A 624 115.72 22.09 47.51
CA LEU A 624 117.03 22.25 48.11
C LEU A 624 117.18 23.70 48.61
N GLY A 625 117.93 23.90 49.69
CA GLY A 625 118.38 25.21 50.13
C GLY A 625 119.83 25.51 49.73
N GLU A 626 120.47 26.42 50.46
CA GLU A 626 121.88 26.80 50.23
C GLU A 626 122.85 25.88 50.98
N ILE A 627 124.15 25.97 50.65
CA ILE A 627 125.23 25.26 51.35
C ILE A 627 126.06 26.23 52.18
N GLU A 628 126.23 25.94 53.47
CA GLU A 628 127.23 26.57 54.33
C GLU A 628 128.46 25.67 54.48
N GLY A 629 129.66 26.25 54.36
CA GLY A 629 130.94 25.59 54.53
C GLY A 629 132.07 26.36 53.85
N ASN A 630 133.32 26.14 54.25
CA ASN A 630 134.46 26.79 53.58
C ASN A 630 134.66 26.18 52.18
N LEU A 631 134.27 26.90 51.14
CA LEU A 631 134.43 26.50 49.74
C LEU A 631 135.90 26.54 49.26
N SER A 632 136.84 27.04 50.07
CA SER A 632 138.29 26.98 49.82
C SER A 632 139.07 26.38 51.01
N PRO A 633 138.90 25.07 51.31
CA PRO A 633 139.51 24.44 52.47
C PRO A 633 141.01 24.18 52.27
N PRO A 634 141.84 24.19 53.32
CA PRO A 634 143.21 23.68 53.23
C PRO A 634 143.21 22.15 52.99
N PRO A 635 144.02 21.63 52.06
CA PRO A 635 144.20 20.19 51.88
C PRO A 635 144.61 19.49 53.18
N GLY A 636 144.06 18.30 53.42
CA GLY A 636 144.30 17.50 54.63
C GLY A 636 143.54 17.94 55.89
N VAL A 637 142.76 19.03 55.84
CA VAL A 637 141.90 19.48 56.95
C VAL A 637 140.45 19.04 56.72
N ALA A 638 139.78 18.59 57.79
CA ALA A 638 138.36 18.24 57.75
C ALA A 638 137.49 19.50 57.70
N GLN A 639 136.67 19.63 56.66
CA GLN A 639 135.69 20.69 56.50
C GLN A 639 134.28 20.12 56.55
N THR A 640 133.43 20.72 57.38
CA THR A 640 132.00 20.42 57.41
C THR A 640 131.23 21.29 56.41
N TYR A 641 130.28 20.68 55.71
CA TYR A 641 129.34 21.33 54.80
C TYR A 641 127.91 21.01 55.24
N THR A 642 127.03 22.01 55.27
CA THR A 642 125.66 21.90 55.78
C THR A 642 124.67 22.48 54.78
N VAL A 643 123.59 21.76 54.45
CA VAL A 643 122.47 22.30 53.65
C VAL A 643 121.47 22.99 54.59
N ILE A 644 121.13 24.25 54.29
CA ILE A 644 120.22 25.06 55.11
C ILE A 644 119.03 25.52 54.27
N GLY A 645 117.82 25.38 54.80
CA GLY A 645 116.59 25.83 54.15
C GLY A 645 115.95 24.82 53.19
N ALA A 646 116.46 23.59 53.08
CA ALA A 646 115.80 22.52 52.35
C ALA A 646 114.54 22.02 53.08
N GLY A 647 113.51 21.61 52.35
CA GLY A 647 112.23 21.21 52.93
C GLY A 647 111.24 20.65 51.92
N SER A 648 110.04 20.34 52.42
CA SER A 648 108.88 19.86 51.66
C SER A 648 107.70 20.81 51.85
N SER A 649 106.89 21.00 50.79
CA SER A 649 105.67 21.80 50.83
C SER A 649 104.56 21.19 51.68
N ALA A 650 104.64 19.89 51.98
CA ALA A 650 103.78 19.20 52.93
C ALA A 650 104.34 19.19 54.38
N GLY A 651 105.53 19.76 54.60
CA GLY A 651 106.18 19.78 55.92
C GLY A 651 106.77 18.43 56.36
N HIS A 652 106.83 17.44 55.47
CA HIS A 652 107.45 16.15 55.76
C HIS A 652 108.96 16.25 56.01
N PRO A 653 109.53 15.40 56.89
CA PRO A 653 110.96 15.37 57.14
C PRO A 653 111.72 14.97 55.86
N VAL A 654 112.90 15.55 55.68
CA VAL A 654 113.74 15.35 54.50
C VAL A 654 115.06 14.66 54.85
N GLU A 655 115.60 13.90 53.90
CA GLU A 655 116.90 13.26 54.00
C GLU A 655 117.88 13.87 52.99
N TYR A 656 119.17 13.84 53.34
CA TYR A 656 120.27 14.47 52.62
C TYR A 656 121.28 13.41 52.17
N GLN A 657 121.85 13.60 50.97
CA GLN A 657 122.98 12.82 50.44
C GLN A 657 124.01 13.78 49.82
N PHE A 658 125.30 13.53 50.08
CA PHE A 658 126.41 14.36 49.64
C PHE A 658 127.42 13.59 48.80
N SER A 659 128.03 14.24 47.81
CA SER A 659 129.13 13.69 47.02
C SER A 659 130.13 14.80 46.69
N PHE A 660 131.43 14.54 46.83
CA PHE A 660 132.48 15.56 46.63
C PHE A 660 133.22 15.44 45.29
N ASN A 661 132.97 14.36 44.54
CA ASN A 661 133.52 14.08 43.22
C ASN A 661 135.07 14.15 43.17
N ASP A 662 135.72 13.70 44.24
CA ASP A 662 137.18 13.60 44.42
C ASP A 662 137.71 12.16 44.33
N GLY A 663 136.83 11.21 44.00
CA GLY A 663 137.08 9.76 44.01
C GLY A 663 136.46 9.04 45.20
N THR A 664 135.97 9.76 46.22
CA THR A 664 135.19 9.14 47.30
C THR A 664 133.75 8.83 46.88
N ALA A 665 133.16 7.80 47.49
CA ALA A 665 131.76 7.46 47.26
C ALA A 665 130.83 8.49 47.91
N ALA A 666 129.67 8.71 47.31
CA ALA A 666 128.63 9.54 47.91
C ALA A 666 128.17 8.98 49.28
N SER A 667 127.79 9.86 50.20
CA SER A 667 127.24 9.46 51.49
C SER A 667 125.96 8.63 51.29
N PRO A 668 125.60 7.75 52.24
CA PRO A 668 124.23 7.28 52.33
C PRO A 668 123.27 8.46 52.53
N TRP A 669 121.99 8.25 52.23
CA TRP A 669 120.92 9.16 52.63
C TRP A 669 120.80 9.17 54.16
N SER A 670 120.65 10.35 54.76
CA SER A 670 120.50 10.49 56.22
C SER A 670 119.66 11.71 56.58
N ALA A 671 119.07 11.74 57.77
CA ALA A 671 118.38 12.93 58.29
C ALA A 671 119.34 14.07 58.69
N SER A 672 120.66 13.86 58.63
CA SER A 672 121.65 14.88 58.99
C SER A 672 121.86 15.87 57.83
N PRO A 673 121.62 17.19 58.03
CA PRO A 673 121.84 18.19 56.99
C PRO A 673 123.33 18.50 56.76
N SER A 674 124.24 17.87 57.51
CA SER A 674 125.68 18.15 57.51
C SER A 674 126.52 16.91 57.24
N VAL A 675 127.64 17.10 56.53
CA VAL A 675 128.67 16.09 56.29
C VAL A 675 130.06 16.70 56.50
N SER A 676 131.01 15.93 57.02
CA SER A 676 132.41 16.37 57.17
C SER A 676 133.30 15.59 56.20
N HIS A 677 134.18 16.30 55.49
CA HIS A 677 135.02 15.73 54.42
C HIS A 677 136.44 16.28 54.44
N ILE A 678 137.41 15.48 53.99
CA ILE A 678 138.84 15.87 53.91
C ILE A 678 139.29 15.76 52.45
N PHE A 679 139.70 16.87 51.86
CA PHE A 679 140.32 16.87 50.52
C PHE A 679 141.81 16.55 50.67
N ALA A 680 142.22 15.35 50.24
CA ALA A 680 143.60 14.87 50.41
C ALA A 680 144.63 15.63 49.54
N THR A 681 144.18 16.27 48.46
CA THR A 681 145.02 17.01 47.50
C THR A 681 144.47 18.40 47.25
N SER A 682 145.34 19.32 46.80
CA SER A 682 144.90 20.61 46.26
C SER A 682 144.29 20.43 44.87
N GLY A 683 143.15 21.06 44.60
CA GLY A 683 142.40 20.89 43.36
C GLY A 683 141.03 21.56 43.35
N LEU A 684 140.35 21.44 42.22
CA LEU A 684 138.96 21.84 42.01
C LEU A 684 138.06 20.60 42.12
N PHE A 685 137.08 20.65 43.02
CA PHE A 685 136.14 19.56 43.31
C PHE A 685 134.70 20.04 43.19
N LYS A 686 133.73 19.12 43.13
CA LYS A 686 132.30 19.45 43.00
C LYS A 686 131.49 18.79 44.10
N LEU A 687 131.05 19.61 45.05
CA LEU A 687 130.09 19.20 46.06
C LEU A 687 128.69 19.15 45.42
N THR A 688 128.14 17.95 45.31
CA THR A 688 126.72 17.72 44.98
C THR A 688 125.98 17.36 46.25
N ALA A 689 124.98 18.16 46.64
CA ALA A 689 124.03 17.77 47.67
C ALA A 689 122.67 17.44 47.04
N ARG A 690 122.04 16.39 47.54
CA ARG A 690 120.70 15.97 47.17
C ARG A 690 119.82 15.93 48.41
N VAL A 691 118.57 16.32 48.26
CA VAL A 691 117.55 16.22 49.30
C VAL A 691 116.35 15.45 48.75
N ARG A 692 115.74 14.60 49.58
CA ARG A 692 114.49 13.88 49.27
C ARG A 692 113.51 13.93 50.43
N CYS A 693 112.22 13.78 50.15
CA CYS A 693 111.24 13.54 51.21
C CYS A 693 111.44 12.12 51.78
N ALA A 694 111.47 11.99 53.11
CA ALA A 694 111.59 10.70 53.78
C ALA A 694 110.33 9.83 53.58
N SER A 695 109.14 10.44 53.57
CA SER A 695 107.86 9.79 53.28
C SER A 695 107.72 9.38 51.81
N HIS A 696 108.30 10.17 50.90
CA HIS A 696 108.15 10.02 49.45
C HIS A 696 109.51 10.07 48.73
N PRO A 697 110.31 8.97 48.75
CA PRO A 697 111.72 8.98 48.32
C PRO A 697 111.97 9.26 46.83
N LEU A 698 110.92 9.31 46.00
CA LEU A 698 110.98 9.67 44.57
C LEU A 698 111.02 11.19 44.34
N LEU A 699 110.56 11.99 45.30
CA LEU A 699 110.63 13.46 45.24
C LEU A 699 112.02 13.90 45.68
N THR A 700 112.85 14.33 44.73
CA THR A 700 114.25 14.72 44.99
C THR A 700 114.60 16.07 44.38
N ALA A 701 115.40 16.85 45.10
CA ALA A 701 116.04 18.08 44.65
C ALA A 701 117.57 17.92 44.71
N THR A 702 118.30 18.55 43.78
CA THR A 702 119.77 18.42 43.67
C THR A 702 120.40 19.79 43.41
N GLY A 703 121.54 20.07 44.07
CA GLY A 703 122.36 21.26 43.85
C GLY A 703 123.84 20.90 43.80
N VAL A 704 124.63 21.73 43.12
CA VAL A 704 126.05 21.50 42.87
C VAL A 704 126.83 22.80 43.09
N TRP A 705 127.93 22.72 43.84
CA TRP A 705 128.83 23.83 44.15
C TRP A 705 130.29 23.44 43.88
N GLU A 706 131.12 24.41 43.52
CA GLU A 706 132.56 24.19 43.28
C GLU A 706 133.39 24.47 44.55
N ILE A 707 134.33 23.57 44.84
CA ILE A 707 135.24 23.64 45.99
C ILE A 707 136.68 23.78 45.47
N ARG A 708 137.49 24.66 46.08
CA ARG A 708 138.89 24.93 45.69
C ARG A 708 139.86 24.65 46.85
N ALA A 709 140.35 23.42 46.95
CA ALA A 709 141.34 23.09 47.98
C ALA A 709 142.74 23.62 47.58
N LEU A 710 143.35 24.47 48.41
CA LEU A 710 144.63 25.14 48.11
C LEU A 710 145.65 24.99 49.25
N SER A 711 146.87 24.58 48.93
CA SER A 711 147.95 24.38 49.91
C SER A 711 148.54 25.72 50.39
N ALA A 712 148.67 25.87 51.71
CA ALA A 712 149.19 27.09 52.32
C ALA A 712 150.72 27.21 52.12
N GLY A 713 151.13 28.14 51.26
CA GLY A 713 152.54 28.47 50.99
C GLY A 713 152.80 29.97 51.16
N LYS A 714 153.68 30.30 52.12
CA LYS A 714 154.33 31.59 52.45
C LYS A 714 153.94 32.85 51.65
N GLU A 715 153.68 33.94 52.38
CA GLU A 715 153.77 35.31 51.86
C GLU A 715 155.11 35.53 51.13
N GLY A 716 155.07 36.10 49.92
CA GLY A 716 156.26 36.51 49.19
C GLY A 716 156.33 36.11 47.71
N CYS A 717 155.37 36.55 46.89
CA CYS A 717 155.64 36.73 45.46
C CYS A 717 156.49 37.99 45.24
N GLY A 718 157.52 37.90 44.40
CA GLY A 718 158.46 38.98 44.16
C GLY A 718 157.88 40.13 43.34
N CYS A 719 157.22 41.07 43.99
CA CYS A 719 156.98 42.42 43.49
C CYS A 719 157.68 43.40 44.44
N GLY A 720 158.64 44.17 43.93
CA GLY A 720 159.50 45.05 44.72
C GLY A 720 158.78 46.29 45.24
N CYS A 721 157.91 46.13 46.23
CA CYS A 721 157.23 47.22 46.93
C CYS A 721 157.58 47.14 48.42
N THR A 722 158.08 48.24 48.98
CA THR A 722 158.37 48.33 50.42
C THR A 722 157.26 49.12 51.11
N LYS A 723 157.25 49.12 52.45
CA LYS A 723 156.20 49.70 53.29
C LYS A 723 156.13 51.25 53.27
N SER A 724 156.64 51.89 52.22
CA SER A 724 156.72 53.35 52.02
C SER A 724 155.77 53.90 50.94
N ASP A 725 155.05 53.05 50.20
CA ASP A 725 154.12 53.51 49.14
C ASP A 725 152.79 54.08 49.68
N PHE A 726 152.59 54.10 51.00
CA PHE A 726 151.45 54.75 51.67
C PHE A 726 151.75 56.22 52.02
N SER A 727 152.00 57.04 51.00
CA SER A 727 152.05 58.51 51.11
C SER A 727 150.70 59.15 50.73
N PRO A 728 150.17 60.14 51.49
CA PRO A 728 148.88 60.78 51.19
C PRO A 728 148.75 61.38 49.78
N ASP A 729 149.85 61.84 49.18
CA ASP A 729 149.83 62.46 47.85
C ASP A 729 149.83 61.44 46.71
N GLY A 730 150.20 60.18 46.97
CA GLY A 730 150.12 59.09 45.98
C GLY A 730 148.67 58.63 45.71
N LEU A 731 147.77 58.80 46.69
CA LEU A 731 146.39 58.32 46.59
C LEU A 731 145.49 59.25 45.77
N LYS A 732 145.80 60.55 45.68
CA LYS A 732 145.02 61.54 44.91
C LYS A 732 145.09 61.32 43.40
N ASN A 733 146.23 60.91 42.88
CA ASN A 733 146.45 60.76 41.43
C ASN A 733 145.91 59.44 40.83
N ARG A 734 145.22 58.60 41.61
CA ARG A 734 144.54 57.38 41.10
C ARG A 734 143.02 57.36 41.30
N LEU A 735 142.44 58.39 41.92
CA LEU A 735 140.98 58.55 42.06
C LEU A 735 140.33 59.36 40.92
N GLY A 736 141.12 59.98 40.04
CA GLY A 736 140.61 60.70 38.85
C GLY A 736 140.04 59.78 37.76
N ASP A 737 140.72 58.65 37.49
CA ASP A 737 140.42 57.82 36.32
C ASP A 737 139.20 56.88 36.50
N LEU A 738 138.76 56.66 37.75
CA LEU A 738 137.57 55.85 38.06
C LEU A 738 136.25 56.62 37.90
N PHE A 739 136.28 57.96 37.84
CA PHE A 739 135.06 58.77 37.72
C PHE A 739 134.57 58.92 36.26
N LEU A 740 135.39 58.57 35.25
CA LEU A 740 135.00 58.59 33.83
C LEU A 740 134.48 57.25 33.28
N ALA A 741 134.70 56.13 33.99
CA ALA A 741 134.14 54.83 33.59
C ALA A 741 132.65 54.67 33.96
N GLY A 742 132.17 55.44 34.95
CA GLY A 742 130.80 55.38 35.46
C GLY A 742 129.70 55.89 34.50
N LEU A 743 130.06 56.41 33.32
CA LEU A 743 129.11 57.04 32.38
C LEU A 743 128.85 56.23 31.09
N ALA A 744 129.50 55.06 30.92
CA ALA A 744 129.48 54.31 29.65
C ALA A 744 128.56 53.07 29.62
N LEU A 745 128.06 52.57 30.76
CA LEU A 745 127.15 51.41 30.81
C LEU A 745 125.69 51.73 31.15
N GLY A 746 125.32 53.02 31.24
CA GLY A 746 123.96 53.45 31.58
C GLY A 746 122.94 53.46 30.44
N LEU A 747 123.30 53.01 29.22
CA LEU A 747 122.54 53.35 28.00
C LEU A 747 122.31 52.22 26.96
N LEU A 748 122.50 50.93 27.30
CA LEU A 748 122.50 49.85 26.30
C LEU A 748 121.65 48.59 26.59
N ALA A 749 120.63 48.67 27.46
CA ALA A 749 119.70 47.54 27.70
C ALA A 749 118.21 47.92 27.89
N ALA A 750 117.77 49.09 27.42
CA ALA A 750 116.34 49.39 27.29
C ALA A 750 115.80 48.82 25.96
N GLY A 751 115.07 47.71 25.98
CA GLY A 751 114.43 47.21 24.75
C GLY A 751 113.66 45.89 24.82
N ARG A 752 112.33 45.98 24.53
CA ARG A 752 111.40 44.91 24.09
C ARG A 752 110.94 43.87 25.16
N VAL A 753 109.73 43.28 25.11
CA VAL A 753 108.47 43.54 24.36
C VAL A 753 107.27 42.90 25.13
N ARG A 754 106.03 43.25 24.73
CA ARG A 754 104.71 42.84 25.27
C ARG A 754 104.38 41.32 25.25
N ARG A 755 103.53 40.89 26.22
CA ARG A 755 102.27 40.08 26.16
C ARG A 755 102.22 38.73 25.37
N PRO A 756 101.24 37.85 25.65
CA PRO A 756 100.27 37.86 26.75
C PRO A 756 100.74 37.10 28.00
#